data_AF-A0A1H1QXQ2-F1
#
_entry.id   AF-A0A1H1QXQ2-F1
#
_cell.length_a   1.000
_cell.length_b   1.000
_cell.length_c   1.000
_cell.angle_alpha   90.00
_cell.angle_beta   90.00
_cell.angle_gamma   90.00
#
_symmetry.space_group_name_H-M   'P 1'
#
loop_
_entity.id
_entity.type
_entity.pdbx_description
1 polymer ?
#
loop_
_entity_poly.entity_id
_entity_poly.type
_entity_poly.pdbx_seq_one_letter_code
_entity_poly.pdbx_strand_id
1 'polypeptide(L)'
;MPSRRARYVTVCQQSLVTAVVLVVGVSAAGVRTLDIVPAPSTGAAQAFSPDDATVLRQRLQGTVDTTPVTPKVREVKVTGVAPAVRDAPRPDAPTAQQPAQPQAPAASPTAPAPAPRTSGRSVQPDAQEEEQPARLVARSAPQPVKGYATVGVTWKHGVEYDEDQISVQVRTETDGRWSGWTTAEYHDEHGPDGAEAETARDRPGTDAVVVGDVDQVQMRASTTDGSTPPDLELAVIDPGTGPTTEAGPAIDTATLPDPAGTTGDQGGARPTPATTSGDTATTSSSDTVALSAMKVSTKPTIYSRAQWGANESLRDGSPSYGTVKAGFIHHTVNANTYTEAQVPSLLRGIYAYHTQSRGWSDIGYNFLVDRFGRIWEGRYGGVGKAVVGAHTLGYNEVSFAMSAIGNYDVVAPPQAVLDAYAALFAWKLSSYDIRADSTRLYVKDRYLQAINGHRDVGQTACPGKYLYAKIPAIRAAAQKLQTAAQNGNPAPTPTPTPTPTPPSDNGAVFTSPTQKPRAWAKQPADIDLPAARVLTTGRFPDLVTQKTNGTVQVLPTAGQTDFTGSVSTTANWKRFDLVVAVGDVTGDKRGDVLARAVSDGTTRVYAGDGTGKVATTGTAPTTAFAPARTVIAAGDWDRDGRNDVISVGSAGKLRLFTGRGDGTFTRSTLLSSAWSSYTSTAAVGDVNGDGRVDLAARRSDGYLYLVPATSRGTLGTPVRDRALNTGFDTFAGSAADLTGDAVGDLVLRSASTRETKIVAGLPGSKPALSTSSMGPYDAAASLVDLSVAPMTGTRGDLVGLNAARTALVVVPNNGRLNLWETMATTLRISGVSQVLSVGDWNDDGHADLVTREDDGDRLVLRRGNGKGGFGSPTTMADGWKPVVRLAAVGDVTGDGDPDLAGKTRTGDMVVYPGNGKAGFEAPRTAPATLRTFNQIGSGSWAPAAKGSRYNGPGGGFVPAAGGAGVDLSKFAWVIGPGDVDGDGRADLVVRDKLGKVWVLPGTGRGVGTKRLMGEGFTDHVRAD
;
A
#
# COMPACT_ATOMS: atom_id res chain seq x y z
N MET A 1 44.10 -7.18 -17.56
CA MET A 1 44.59 -7.42 -16.18
C MET A 1 43.58 -8.29 -15.44
N PRO A 2 43.92 -8.98 -14.33
CA PRO A 2 43.22 -10.21 -13.94
C PRO A 2 41.85 -10.00 -13.27
N SER A 3 41.00 -11.01 -13.42
CA SER A 3 39.61 -11.05 -12.96
C SER A 3 39.44 -11.17 -11.45
N ARG A 4 38.38 -10.56 -10.91
CA ARG A 4 37.71 -10.99 -9.66
C ARG A 4 36.19 -11.05 -9.82
N ARG A 5 35.68 -12.16 -10.35
CA ARG A 5 34.28 -12.58 -10.14
C ARG A 5 34.23 -13.51 -8.93
N ALA A 6 33.62 -13.10 -7.83
CA ALA A 6 33.06 -14.01 -6.81
C ALA A 6 32.18 -13.25 -5.80
N ARG A 7 30.97 -13.78 -5.55
CA ARG A 7 30.09 -13.49 -4.40
C ARG A 7 29.66 -12.02 -4.21
N TYR A 8 28.41 -11.73 -4.58
CA TYR A 8 27.45 -11.15 -3.62
C TYR A 8 26.05 -11.71 -3.89
N VAL A 9 25.36 -12.09 -2.82
CA VAL A 9 23.93 -12.43 -2.75
C VAL A 9 23.49 -11.92 -1.38
N THR A 10 22.28 -11.35 -1.29
CA THR A 10 21.68 -10.80 -0.05
C THR A 10 22.32 -9.52 0.50
N VAL A 11 21.98 -8.37 -0.10
CA VAL A 11 21.63 -7.14 0.63
C VAL A 11 20.45 -6.48 -0.09
N CYS A 12 19.24 -6.56 0.47
CA CYS A 12 18.07 -5.78 0.04
C CYS A 12 16.94 -5.87 1.08
N GLN A 13 17.18 -5.32 2.28
CA GLN A 13 16.16 -5.05 3.31
C GLN A 13 16.82 -4.35 4.50
N GLN A 14 16.64 -3.02 4.62
CA GLN A 14 16.61 -2.18 5.85
C GLN A 14 17.14 -0.77 5.56
N SER A 15 16.23 0.21 5.42
CA SER A 15 16.38 1.63 5.83
C SER A 15 15.16 2.46 5.41
N LEU A 16 14.30 2.85 6.37
CA LEU A 16 13.53 4.11 6.36
C LEU A 16 12.65 4.25 7.62
N VAL A 17 13.20 4.86 8.68
CA VAL A 17 12.53 5.26 9.94
C VAL A 17 13.31 6.44 10.54
N THR A 18 12.77 7.53 11.10
CA THR A 18 11.48 8.24 10.95
C THR A 18 11.70 9.67 11.48
N ALA A 19 11.12 10.71 10.86
CA ALA A 19 11.22 12.11 11.33
C ALA A 19 9.86 12.84 11.23
N VAL A 20 9.44 13.49 12.33
CA VAL A 20 8.03 13.83 12.61
C VAL A 20 7.87 15.26 13.19
N VAL A 21 7.02 16.07 12.52
CA VAL A 21 5.95 17.02 13.01
C VAL A 21 6.29 17.97 14.20
N LEU A 22 6.03 19.29 14.24
CA LEU A 22 4.79 20.12 14.10
C LEU A 22 5.08 21.42 13.24
N VAL A 23 4.32 22.53 13.17
CA VAL A 23 3.17 23.13 13.91
C VAL A 23 2.14 23.82 12.97
N VAL A 24 0.88 23.78 13.41
CA VAL A 24 -0.39 24.45 13.01
C VAL A 24 -0.38 25.73 12.14
N GLY A 25 -1.08 25.62 10.98
CA GLY A 25 -1.98 26.64 10.39
C GLY A 25 -1.59 27.22 9.00
N VAL A 26 -2.45 27.92 8.21
CA VAL A 26 -3.94 28.07 8.05
C VAL A 26 -4.18 28.93 6.76
N SER A 27 -5.21 28.85 5.90
CA SER A 27 -6.43 28.02 5.75
C SER A 27 -7.01 28.04 4.30
N ALA A 28 -7.85 27.03 3.99
CA ALA A 28 -9.04 27.01 3.10
C ALA A 28 -8.92 26.78 1.56
N ALA A 29 -9.81 25.87 1.08
CA ALA A 29 -10.40 25.68 -0.28
C ALA A 29 -9.51 25.23 -1.49
N GLY A 30 -9.56 23.95 -1.88
CA GLY A 30 -8.81 23.44 -3.07
C GLY A 30 -8.78 21.93 -3.44
N VAL A 31 -9.36 20.97 -2.69
CA VAL A 31 -9.53 19.52 -3.06
C VAL A 31 -8.29 18.60 -2.93
N ARG A 32 -8.49 17.33 -2.51
CA ARG A 32 -7.57 16.18 -2.74
C ARG A 32 -8.32 14.85 -2.89
N THR A 33 -7.89 14.05 -3.87
CA THR A 33 -8.21 12.62 -4.04
C THR A 33 -7.04 11.73 -3.55
N LEU A 34 -7.27 10.44 -3.32
CA LEU A 34 -6.28 9.52 -2.75
C LEU A 34 -6.50 8.07 -3.24
N ASP A 35 -5.61 7.54 -4.10
CA ASP A 35 -5.58 6.11 -4.42
C ASP A 35 -4.91 5.30 -3.29
N ILE A 36 -5.42 4.09 -3.03
CA ILE A 36 -4.76 3.05 -2.24
C ILE A 36 -4.86 1.75 -3.04
N VAL A 37 -3.77 0.97 -3.10
CA VAL A 37 -3.73 -0.28 -3.88
C VAL A 37 -3.15 -1.44 -3.05
N PRO A 38 -3.69 -2.67 -3.16
CA PRO A 38 -3.27 -3.81 -2.35
C PRO A 38 -1.88 -4.40 -2.67
N ALA A 39 -1.30 -5.01 -1.64
CA ALA A 39 -0.08 -5.82 -1.66
C ALA A 39 -0.41 -7.33 -1.91
N PRO A 40 0.56 -8.21 -2.20
CA PRO A 40 0.29 -9.51 -2.82
C PRO A 40 0.36 -10.67 -1.80
N SER A 41 -0.59 -11.60 -1.88
CA SER A 41 -0.56 -12.86 -1.13
C SER A 41 0.15 -13.97 -1.91
N THR A 42 0.83 -14.87 -1.20
CA THR A 42 1.64 -15.96 -1.77
C THR A 42 0.86 -17.28 -1.78
N GLY A 43 0.68 -17.92 -2.94
CA GLY A 43 -0.16 -19.14 -3.01
C GLY A 43 -0.03 -20.00 -4.28
N ALA A 44 1.15 -20.60 -4.50
CA ALA A 44 1.44 -21.60 -5.54
C ALA A 44 1.30 -21.16 -7.02
N ALA A 45 1.96 -21.90 -7.92
CA ALA A 45 1.92 -21.64 -9.35
C ALA A 45 0.67 -22.26 -9.99
N GLN A 46 -0.38 -21.46 -10.23
CA GLN A 46 -1.44 -21.83 -11.16
C GLN A 46 -0.91 -21.77 -12.59
N ALA A 47 -1.16 -22.84 -13.36
CA ALA A 47 -0.81 -22.88 -14.77
C ALA A 47 -1.82 -22.04 -15.58
N PHE A 48 -1.31 -21.16 -16.43
CA PHE A 48 -2.06 -20.38 -17.43
C PHE A 48 -3.14 -21.23 -18.13
N SER A 49 -4.40 -20.78 -18.10
CA SER A 49 -5.45 -21.37 -18.94
C SER A 49 -5.21 -20.99 -20.41
N PRO A 50 -5.64 -21.77 -21.42
CA PRO A 50 -5.47 -21.38 -22.83
C PRO A 50 -6.24 -20.10 -23.21
N ASP A 51 -7.38 -19.85 -22.57
CA ASP A 51 -8.40 -18.88 -23.01
C ASP A 51 -8.12 -17.42 -22.57
N ASP A 52 -7.16 -17.22 -21.66
CA ASP A 52 -6.78 -15.94 -21.04
C ASP A 52 -6.04 -14.95 -21.98
N ALA A 53 -6.29 -15.01 -23.30
CA ALA A 53 -5.58 -14.24 -24.33
C ALA A 53 -6.46 -13.15 -25.00
N THR A 54 -7.63 -12.86 -24.43
CA THR A 54 -8.79 -12.32 -25.19
C THR A 54 -9.10 -10.85 -24.90
N VAL A 55 -8.26 -10.14 -24.14
CA VAL A 55 -8.53 -8.76 -23.66
C VAL A 55 -8.14 -7.66 -24.67
N LEU A 56 -7.36 -7.96 -25.71
CA LEU A 56 -6.85 -6.97 -26.66
C LEU A 56 -7.48 -7.02 -28.07
N ARG A 57 -8.75 -6.55 -28.15
CA ARG A 57 -9.25 -5.55 -29.14
C ARG A 57 -10.79 -5.56 -29.18
N GLN A 58 -11.44 -4.66 -28.44
CA GLN A 58 -12.62 -3.91 -28.96
C GLN A 58 -13.09 -2.66 -28.19
N ARG A 59 -12.21 -1.97 -27.45
CA ARG A 59 -12.38 -0.51 -27.30
C ARG A 59 -12.14 0.14 -28.67
N LEU A 60 -13.23 0.29 -29.44
CA LEU A 60 -13.24 0.91 -30.77
C LEU A 60 -12.97 2.40 -30.72
N GLN A 61 -13.11 3.02 -29.55
CA GLN A 61 -12.82 4.41 -29.27
C GLN A 61 -12.19 4.55 -27.87
N GLY A 62 -11.40 5.59 -27.71
CA GLY A 62 -11.00 6.16 -26.43
C GLY A 62 -10.76 7.67 -26.61
N THR A 63 -10.69 8.41 -25.50
CA THR A 63 -10.50 9.86 -25.55
C THR A 63 -9.12 10.21 -26.12
N VAL A 64 -9.10 10.95 -27.22
CA VAL A 64 -7.91 11.43 -27.93
C VAL A 64 -8.03 12.93 -28.20
N ASP A 65 -6.91 13.63 -28.36
CA ASP A 65 -6.90 15.00 -28.90
C ASP A 65 -7.03 15.00 -30.43
N THR A 66 -7.71 16.01 -30.97
CA THR A 66 -7.91 16.18 -32.42
C THR A 66 -6.90 17.12 -33.09
N THR A 67 -6.09 17.83 -32.30
CA THR A 67 -5.08 18.79 -32.76
C THR A 67 -3.86 18.78 -31.84
N PRO A 68 -2.65 19.12 -32.33
CA PRO A 68 -1.49 19.35 -31.46
C PRO A 68 -1.76 20.41 -30.39
N VAL A 69 -1.40 20.10 -29.15
CA VAL A 69 -1.50 21.00 -27.99
C VAL A 69 -0.09 21.35 -27.53
N THR A 70 0.16 22.61 -27.19
CA THR A 70 1.47 23.09 -26.73
C THR A 70 1.45 23.30 -25.21
N PRO A 71 2.15 22.47 -24.43
CA PRO A 71 2.41 22.70 -23.02
C PRO A 71 3.13 24.01 -22.75
N LYS A 72 2.92 24.57 -21.55
CA LYS A 72 3.64 25.74 -21.06
C LYS A 72 4.56 25.30 -19.94
N VAL A 73 5.87 25.36 -20.21
CA VAL A 73 6.92 25.05 -19.25
C VAL A 73 7.39 26.34 -18.58
N ARG A 74 7.52 26.31 -17.25
CA ARG A 74 8.07 27.40 -16.44
C ARG A 74 9.16 26.83 -15.54
N GLU A 75 10.40 27.01 -15.94
CA GLU A 75 11.56 26.72 -15.08
C GLU A 75 11.66 27.73 -13.94
N VAL A 76 11.97 27.23 -12.75
CA VAL A 76 12.07 28.01 -11.52
C VAL A 76 13.40 27.69 -10.86
N LYS A 77 14.37 28.62 -10.97
CA LYS A 77 15.68 28.48 -10.31
C LYS A 77 15.53 28.34 -8.80
N VAL A 78 16.18 27.30 -8.26
CA VAL A 78 16.18 26.97 -6.84
C VAL A 78 17.55 27.32 -6.26
N THR A 79 17.58 28.21 -5.29
CA THR A 79 18.81 28.56 -4.57
C THR A 79 18.99 27.71 -3.31
N GLY A 80 20.24 27.59 -2.86
CA GLY A 80 20.59 26.85 -1.65
C GLY A 80 20.02 27.50 -0.38
N VAL A 81 19.70 26.68 0.63
CA VAL A 81 19.20 27.14 1.92
C VAL A 81 20.36 27.72 2.73
N ALA A 82 20.23 28.97 3.19
CA ALA A 82 21.29 29.63 3.94
C ALA A 82 21.62 28.87 5.25
N PRO A 83 22.90 28.62 5.57
CA PRO A 83 23.29 27.89 6.77
C PRO A 83 22.91 28.67 8.04
N ALA A 84 22.42 27.95 9.05
CA ALA A 84 21.98 28.55 10.30
C ALA A 84 23.16 29.14 11.09
N VAL A 85 23.30 30.47 11.07
CA VAL A 85 24.31 31.21 11.83
C VAL A 85 24.11 30.98 13.32
N ARG A 86 25.19 30.57 14.01
CA ARG A 86 25.25 30.55 15.47
C ARG A 86 25.72 31.91 16.01
N ASP A 87 25.37 32.15 17.26
CA ASP A 87 25.85 33.23 18.13
C ASP A 87 25.43 34.68 17.78
N ALA A 88 24.35 35.11 18.43
CA ALA A 88 24.08 36.52 18.75
C ALA A 88 23.33 36.60 20.09
N PRO A 89 23.84 37.31 21.13
CA PRO A 89 23.15 37.46 22.40
C PRO A 89 22.02 38.50 22.30
N ARG A 90 20.89 38.24 22.96
CA ARG A 90 19.74 39.17 23.02
C ARG A 90 19.80 40.02 24.29
N PRO A 91 19.62 41.36 24.22
CA PRO A 91 19.68 42.24 25.39
C PRO A 91 18.44 42.15 26.30
N ASP A 92 18.58 42.68 27.51
CA ASP A 92 17.66 42.55 28.64
C ASP A 92 16.29 43.23 28.48
N ALA A 93 15.32 42.75 29.27
CA ALA A 93 14.03 43.37 29.54
C ALA A 93 13.68 43.24 31.04
N PRO A 94 12.89 44.16 31.64
CA PRO A 94 13.05 44.52 33.05
C PRO A 94 12.34 43.65 34.09
N THR A 95 12.87 43.72 35.30
CA THR A 95 12.50 42.96 36.51
C THR A 95 11.12 43.29 37.08
N ALA A 96 10.37 42.26 37.50
CA ALA A 96 9.27 42.38 38.46
C ALA A 96 9.70 41.86 39.84
N GLN A 97 9.20 42.46 40.92
CA GLN A 97 9.76 42.33 42.27
C GLN A 97 9.27 41.09 43.03
N GLN A 98 10.14 40.51 43.87
CA GLN A 98 9.79 39.62 44.98
C GLN A 98 10.46 40.12 46.27
N PRO A 99 9.80 40.08 47.45
CA PRO A 99 10.38 40.63 48.69
C PRO A 99 11.57 39.85 49.26
N ALA A 100 12.37 40.56 50.07
CA ALA A 100 13.53 40.02 50.82
C ALA A 100 13.08 39.28 52.11
N GLN A 101 13.90 38.67 52.98
CA GLN A 101 15.36 38.63 53.29
C GLN A 101 15.62 37.25 54.03
N PRO A 102 16.78 36.89 54.66
CA PRO A 102 18.05 37.59 54.89
C PRO A 102 19.32 36.85 54.36
N GLN A 103 20.53 37.32 54.72
CA GLN A 103 21.83 36.97 54.09
C GLN A 103 22.93 36.47 55.07
N ALA A 104 23.97 35.87 54.48
CA ALA A 104 25.39 35.86 54.91
C ALA A 104 25.77 35.06 56.18
N PRO A 105 27.08 34.79 56.46
CA PRO A 105 28.33 35.14 55.75
C PRO A 105 29.21 33.89 55.39
N ALA A 106 30.48 33.96 54.96
CA ALA A 106 31.19 34.71 53.89
C ALA A 106 32.71 34.36 53.93
N ALA A 107 33.41 34.12 52.80
CA ALA A 107 34.89 34.15 52.68
C ALA A 107 35.40 33.98 51.22
N SER A 108 36.60 34.55 50.93
CA SER A 108 37.44 34.46 49.70
C SER A 108 38.92 34.67 50.10
N PRO A 109 39.97 34.68 49.23
CA PRO A 109 40.11 34.40 47.79
C PRO A 109 41.16 33.26 47.50
N THR A 110 41.68 32.97 46.28
CA THR A 110 42.79 33.65 45.55
C THR A 110 43.10 32.90 44.22
N ALA A 111 43.80 33.52 43.26
CA ALA A 111 44.25 32.98 41.94
C ALA A 111 45.82 32.78 41.91
N PRO A 112 46.54 32.39 40.80
CA PRO A 112 46.17 32.24 39.38
C PRO A 112 46.75 30.98 38.65
N ALA A 113 46.81 31.04 37.31
CA ALA A 113 47.26 30.04 36.30
C ALA A 113 48.82 29.96 36.15
N PRO A 114 49.48 29.15 35.25
CA PRO A 114 48.97 28.54 33.99
C PRO A 114 49.48 27.12 33.57
N ALA A 115 49.09 26.76 32.34
CA ALA A 115 49.21 25.51 31.58
C ALA A 115 50.58 24.79 31.42
N PRO A 116 50.57 23.48 31.08
CA PRO A 116 51.67 22.75 30.44
C PRO A 116 51.53 22.59 28.90
N ARG A 117 52.62 22.20 28.23
CA ARG A 117 52.71 21.89 26.78
C ARG A 117 53.31 20.49 26.55
N THR A 118 52.93 19.82 25.46
CA THR A 118 53.72 18.87 24.60
C THR A 118 52.75 18.30 23.52
N SER A 119 52.98 18.18 22.20
CA SER A 119 54.12 17.83 21.32
C SER A 119 54.66 16.41 21.52
N GLY A 120 54.67 15.47 20.56
CA GLY A 120 54.15 15.40 19.17
C GLY A 120 53.77 13.94 18.86
N ARG A 121 53.70 13.41 17.63
CA ARG A 121 54.14 13.84 16.29
C ARG A 121 53.27 13.10 15.25
N SER A 122 53.00 13.71 14.09
CA SER A 122 52.17 13.10 13.04
C SER A 122 52.90 12.01 12.23
N VAL A 123 52.16 10.93 11.94
CA VAL A 123 52.24 10.12 10.72
C VAL A 123 50.80 9.79 10.34
N GLN A 124 50.42 10.02 9.08
CA GLN A 124 49.11 9.73 8.54
C GLN A 124 49.26 8.64 7.47
N PRO A 125 48.45 7.60 7.53
CA PRO A 125 47.89 7.01 6.32
C PRO A 125 46.35 6.85 6.42
N ASP A 126 45.71 7.13 5.30
CA ASP A 126 44.43 6.62 4.80
C ASP A 126 43.25 6.52 5.78
N ALA A 127 42.28 7.43 5.58
CA ALA A 127 40.99 7.36 6.23
C ALA A 127 40.14 6.21 5.65
N GLN A 128 39.32 5.58 6.50
CA GLN A 128 38.09 4.95 6.04
C GLN A 128 36.99 5.99 6.14
N GLU A 129 36.16 6.10 5.10
CA GLU A 129 35.16 7.17 4.99
C GLU A 129 33.95 6.88 5.87
N GLU A 130 33.56 7.87 6.68
CA GLU A 130 32.28 7.86 7.41
C GLU A 130 31.18 8.34 6.45
N GLU A 131 30.21 7.49 6.13
CA GLU A 131 29.01 7.89 5.38
C GLU A 131 28.24 8.97 6.16
N GLN A 132 28.17 10.18 5.60
CA GLN A 132 27.49 11.31 6.24
C GLN A 132 26.00 11.32 5.88
N PRO A 133 25.10 11.58 6.85
CA PRO A 133 23.67 11.65 6.57
C PRO A 133 23.33 12.83 5.67
N ALA A 134 22.52 12.56 4.64
CA ALA A 134 22.13 13.55 3.63
C ALA A 134 21.53 14.83 4.25
N ARG A 135 22.07 15.97 3.85
CA ARG A 135 21.78 17.31 4.38
C ARG A 135 20.82 18.03 3.44
N LEU A 136 19.85 18.76 3.97
CA LEU A 136 18.97 19.61 3.17
C LEU A 136 19.77 20.77 2.56
N VAL A 137 19.92 20.79 1.24
CA VAL A 137 20.74 21.80 0.54
C VAL A 137 19.92 22.86 -0.18
N ALA A 138 18.75 22.51 -0.72
CA ALA A 138 17.93 23.43 -1.52
C ALA A 138 16.43 23.27 -1.28
N ARG A 139 15.67 24.35 -1.47
CA ARG A 139 14.20 24.35 -1.39
C ARG A 139 13.61 25.51 -2.20
N SER A 140 12.66 25.23 -3.09
CA SER A 140 12.03 26.29 -3.89
C SER A 140 11.12 27.19 -3.03
N ALA A 141 10.86 28.41 -3.49
CA ALA A 141 9.64 29.11 -3.09
C ALA A 141 8.41 28.31 -3.60
N PRO A 142 7.26 28.36 -2.92
CA PRO A 142 5.99 27.86 -3.47
C PRO A 142 5.71 28.44 -4.85
N GLN A 143 5.29 27.59 -5.78
CA GLN A 143 5.06 27.93 -7.18
C GLN A 143 3.59 27.72 -7.55
N PRO A 144 2.86 28.75 -8.01
CA PRO A 144 1.46 28.61 -8.36
C PRO A 144 1.29 27.73 -9.60
N VAL A 145 0.35 26.80 -9.51
CA VAL A 145 -0.08 25.88 -10.56
C VAL A 145 -1.45 26.34 -11.10
N LYS A 146 -1.83 25.87 -12.29
CA LYS A 146 -3.15 26.17 -12.88
C LYS A 146 -3.72 24.91 -13.53
N GLY A 147 -4.55 24.21 -12.76
CA GLY A 147 -5.13 22.93 -13.17
C GLY A 147 -4.09 21.81 -13.25
N TYR A 148 -4.48 20.72 -13.90
CA TYR A 148 -3.75 19.46 -14.00
C TYR A 148 -2.32 19.61 -14.53
N ALA A 149 -1.31 19.54 -13.65
CA ALA A 149 0.08 19.84 -14.00
C ALA A 149 1.06 18.67 -13.83
N THR A 150 2.22 18.80 -14.47
CA THR A 150 3.41 17.95 -14.29
C THR A 150 4.55 18.78 -13.72
N VAL A 151 5.41 18.18 -12.90
CA VAL A 151 6.67 18.78 -12.45
C VAL A 151 7.83 17.81 -12.57
N GLY A 152 9.03 18.35 -12.56
CA GLY A 152 10.27 17.60 -12.36
C GLY A 152 11.38 18.55 -11.94
N VAL A 153 12.52 18.01 -11.54
CA VAL A 153 13.65 18.80 -11.05
C VAL A 153 14.89 18.43 -11.83
N THR A 154 15.55 19.43 -12.40
CA THR A 154 16.78 19.26 -13.18
C THR A 154 17.91 20.09 -12.62
N TRP A 155 19.15 19.74 -12.94
CA TRP A 155 20.33 20.54 -12.62
C TRP A 155 21.30 20.59 -13.80
N LYS A 156 22.44 21.25 -13.62
CA LYS A 156 23.41 21.52 -14.67
C LYS A 156 23.87 20.25 -15.39
N HIS A 157 23.83 20.29 -16.72
CA HIS A 157 24.48 19.32 -17.62
C HIS A 157 25.91 18.96 -17.17
N GLY A 158 26.26 17.67 -17.24
CA GLY A 158 27.58 17.16 -16.87
C GLY A 158 27.87 17.18 -15.38
N VAL A 159 26.84 17.24 -14.53
CA VAL A 159 26.93 16.99 -13.08
C VAL A 159 26.05 15.79 -12.76
N GLU A 160 26.68 14.64 -12.60
CA GLU A 160 26.05 13.39 -12.16
C GLU A 160 26.13 13.27 -10.63
N TYR A 161 25.17 12.55 -10.05
CA TYR A 161 25.12 12.12 -8.65
C TYR A 161 24.68 10.65 -8.66
N ASP A 162 25.21 9.82 -7.77
CA ASP A 162 24.65 8.48 -7.55
C ASP A 162 23.25 8.60 -6.88
N GLU A 163 22.36 7.62 -7.03
CA GLU A 163 20.96 7.70 -6.53
C GLU A 163 20.84 7.94 -5.01
N ASP A 164 21.84 7.52 -4.23
CA ASP A 164 21.91 7.72 -2.78
C ASP A 164 22.53 9.08 -2.37
N GLN A 165 23.29 9.70 -3.27
CA GLN A 165 23.94 10.99 -3.03
C GLN A 165 22.98 12.17 -3.12
N ILE A 166 21.85 12.05 -3.83
CA ILE A 166 20.84 13.11 -3.97
C ILE A 166 19.41 12.61 -3.74
N SER A 167 18.72 13.21 -2.78
CA SER A 167 17.29 12.97 -2.54
C SER A 167 16.47 14.21 -2.88
N VAL A 168 15.68 14.12 -3.95
CA VAL A 168 14.74 15.17 -4.38
C VAL A 168 13.31 14.81 -3.95
N GLN A 169 12.60 15.77 -3.37
CA GLN A 169 11.21 15.58 -2.98
C GLN A 169 10.34 16.77 -3.36
N VAL A 170 9.13 16.48 -3.84
CA VAL A 170 8.09 17.45 -4.17
C VAL A 170 6.93 17.37 -3.19
N ARG A 171 6.20 18.46 -3.04
CA ARG A 171 4.90 18.49 -2.36
C ARG A 171 3.99 19.51 -3.04
N THR A 172 2.68 19.27 -2.97
CA THR A 172 1.68 20.17 -3.55
C THR A 172 0.89 20.86 -2.45
N GLU A 173 0.23 21.97 -2.78
CA GLU A 173 -0.77 22.62 -1.94
C GLU A 173 -2.12 22.59 -2.63
N THR A 174 -3.15 22.25 -1.86
CA THR A 174 -4.56 22.49 -2.16
C THR A 174 -5.26 22.83 -0.86
N ASP A 175 -6.31 23.67 -0.86
CA ASP A 175 -6.99 24.14 0.36
C ASP A 175 -6.11 25.01 1.29
N GLY A 176 -5.03 25.62 0.79
CA GLY A 176 -3.98 26.17 1.65
C GLY A 176 -3.36 25.10 2.56
N ARG A 177 -3.41 23.83 2.14
CA ARG A 177 -2.89 22.65 2.84
C ARG A 177 -1.87 21.92 1.98
N TRP A 178 -0.63 22.06 2.37
CA TRP A 178 0.47 21.28 1.82
C TRP A 178 0.32 19.80 2.13
N SER A 179 0.68 18.95 1.16
CA SER A 179 0.90 17.53 1.39
C SER A 179 2.14 17.28 2.25
N GLY A 180 2.33 16.02 2.65
CA GLY A 180 3.65 15.50 2.95
C GLY A 180 4.59 15.63 1.74
N TRP A 181 5.89 15.41 1.97
CA TRP A 181 6.89 15.36 0.91
C TRP A 181 6.89 13.97 0.27
N THR A 182 6.63 13.93 -1.04
CA THR A 182 6.75 12.74 -1.88
C THR A 182 8.11 12.78 -2.58
N THR A 183 8.84 11.67 -2.63
CA THR A 183 10.07 11.60 -3.42
C THR A 183 9.75 11.76 -4.90
N ALA A 184 10.49 12.63 -5.58
CA ALA A 184 10.56 12.66 -7.04
C ALA A 184 11.78 11.81 -7.40
N GLU A 185 11.53 10.57 -7.81
CA GLU A 185 12.60 9.58 -7.99
C GLU A 185 13.58 10.06 -9.09
N TYR A 186 14.87 9.80 -8.88
CA TYR A 186 15.94 10.12 -9.79
C TYR A 186 16.75 8.86 -10.03
N HIS A 187 17.04 8.60 -11.30
CA HIS A 187 17.87 7.51 -11.77
C HIS A 187 18.89 8.13 -12.74
N ASP A 188 20.17 7.97 -12.45
CA ASP A 188 21.28 8.38 -13.31
C ASP A 188 21.22 7.67 -14.68
N GLU A 189 20.81 6.41 -14.66
CA GLU A 189 20.58 5.53 -15.80
C GLU A 189 19.34 5.84 -16.66
N HIS A 190 18.61 6.94 -16.38
CA HIS A 190 17.56 7.49 -17.26
C HIS A 190 18.14 8.62 -18.14
N GLY A 191 18.59 8.28 -19.36
CA GLY A 191 19.11 9.25 -20.32
C GLY A 191 19.39 8.71 -21.75
N PRO A 192 19.75 9.60 -22.69
CA PRO A 192 20.22 9.26 -24.05
C PRO A 192 21.65 8.68 -24.04
N ASP A 193 21.97 7.79 -25.00
CA ASP A 193 23.26 7.08 -25.05
C ASP A 193 24.44 7.98 -25.49
N GLY A 194 25.57 7.84 -24.79
CA GLY A 194 26.74 8.73 -24.86
C GLY A 194 27.57 8.71 -26.15
N ALA A 195 27.04 9.31 -27.22
CA ALA A 195 27.82 9.70 -28.41
C ALA A 195 27.13 10.78 -29.30
N GLU A 196 25.81 10.95 -29.21
CA GLU A 196 25.02 11.78 -30.14
C GLU A 196 24.77 13.20 -29.62
N ALA A 197 24.41 14.13 -30.51
CA ALA A 197 24.25 15.56 -30.20
C ALA A 197 23.17 15.87 -29.15
N GLU A 198 22.30 14.90 -28.83
CA GLU A 198 21.33 14.97 -27.73
C GLU A 198 22.03 15.15 -26.36
N THR A 199 23.20 14.53 -26.15
CA THR A 199 23.99 14.63 -24.91
C THR A 199 24.83 15.92 -24.79
N ALA A 200 24.59 16.92 -25.64
CA ALA A 200 25.27 18.22 -25.57
C ALA A 200 24.41 19.33 -24.91
N ARG A 201 23.18 18.97 -24.51
CA ARG A 201 22.16 19.88 -23.96
C ARG A 201 21.35 19.27 -22.83
N ASP A 202 21.50 17.98 -22.59
CA ASP A 202 20.67 17.25 -21.65
C ASP A 202 20.96 17.67 -20.20
N ARG A 203 19.93 17.62 -19.37
CA ARG A 203 20.01 17.95 -17.95
C ARG A 203 19.64 16.71 -17.13
N PRO A 204 20.57 16.21 -16.29
CA PRO A 204 20.24 15.24 -15.25
C PRO A 204 19.13 15.80 -14.35
N GLY A 205 18.24 14.92 -13.92
CA GLY A 205 17.04 15.33 -13.21
C GLY A 205 16.12 14.15 -12.90
N THR A 206 15.17 14.38 -12.01
CA THR A 206 14.16 13.40 -11.60
C THR A 206 13.34 12.91 -12.79
N ASP A 207 12.63 11.80 -12.62
CA ASP A 207 11.50 11.46 -13.47
C ASP A 207 10.38 12.52 -13.37
N ALA A 208 9.47 12.53 -14.34
CA ALA A 208 8.31 13.43 -14.35
C ALA A 208 7.26 12.98 -13.31
N VAL A 209 6.89 13.89 -12.39
CA VAL A 209 5.84 13.69 -11.38
C VAL A 209 4.61 14.49 -11.76
N VAL A 210 3.52 13.82 -12.12
CA VAL A 210 2.20 14.44 -12.32
C VAL A 210 1.59 14.76 -10.96
N VAL A 211 1.29 16.04 -10.76
CA VAL A 211 0.80 16.60 -9.48
C VAL A 211 -0.71 16.77 -9.44
N GLY A 212 -1.39 16.63 -10.58
CA GLY A 212 -2.85 16.80 -10.70
C GLY A 212 -3.29 18.26 -10.63
N ASP A 213 -4.60 18.49 -10.44
CA ASP A 213 -5.17 19.82 -10.20
C ASP A 213 -4.79 20.29 -8.79
N VAL A 214 -3.86 21.24 -8.70
CA VAL A 214 -3.35 21.78 -7.43
C VAL A 214 -3.16 23.30 -7.46
N ASP A 215 -3.21 23.95 -6.30
CA ASP A 215 -3.03 25.40 -6.16
C ASP A 215 -1.55 25.79 -6.32
N GLN A 216 -0.66 25.07 -5.63
CA GLN A 216 0.79 25.31 -5.65
C GLN A 216 1.61 24.02 -5.62
N VAL A 217 2.89 24.13 -5.96
CA VAL A 217 3.90 23.08 -5.81
C VAL A 217 5.20 23.63 -5.21
N GLN A 218 5.93 22.80 -4.48
CA GLN A 218 7.23 23.14 -3.89
C GLN A 218 8.15 21.93 -3.92
N MET A 219 9.43 22.12 -4.24
CA MET A 219 10.45 21.07 -4.14
C MET A 219 11.44 21.32 -2.99
N ARG A 220 12.15 20.27 -2.60
CA ARG A 220 13.40 20.31 -1.83
C ARG A 220 14.39 19.30 -2.39
N ALA A 221 15.68 19.57 -2.23
CA ALA A 221 16.76 18.63 -2.50
C ALA A 221 17.71 18.54 -1.31
N SER A 222 18.19 17.33 -1.03
CA SER A 222 19.19 17.02 -0.02
C SER A 222 20.33 16.23 -0.65
N THR A 223 21.57 16.44 -0.22
CA THR A 223 22.73 15.65 -0.68
C THR A 223 23.62 15.17 0.47
N THR A 224 24.36 14.08 0.26
CA THR A 224 25.33 13.52 1.23
C THR A 224 26.51 14.47 1.50
N ASP A 225 27.03 15.12 0.46
CA ASP A 225 28.13 16.08 0.54
C ASP A 225 27.73 17.44 1.15
N GLY A 226 26.43 17.78 1.13
CA GLY A 226 25.91 19.08 1.53
C GLY A 226 26.11 20.23 0.53
N SER A 227 26.47 19.96 -0.73
CA SER A 227 26.48 20.96 -1.79
C SER A 227 25.12 21.11 -2.48
N THR A 228 24.76 22.33 -2.88
CA THR A 228 23.58 22.54 -3.72
C THR A 228 23.93 22.15 -5.16
N PRO A 229 23.18 21.26 -5.84
CA PRO A 229 23.37 20.96 -7.25
C PRO A 229 23.45 22.25 -8.09
N PRO A 230 24.50 22.43 -8.92
CA PRO A 230 24.64 23.64 -9.72
C PRO A 230 23.46 23.82 -10.67
N ASP A 231 22.97 25.04 -10.80
CA ASP A 231 21.86 25.41 -11.70
C ASP A 231 20.58 24.54 -11.53
N LEU A 232 20.26 24.20 -10.28
CA LEU A 232 19.05 23.46 -9.90
C LEU A 232 17.77 24.23 -10.24
N GLU A 233 16.87 23.61 -11.01
CA GLU A 233 15.61 24.18 -11.49
C GLU A 233 14.43 23.24 -11.23
N LEU A 234 13.30 23.82 -10.81
CA LEU A 234 12.00 23.15 -10.72
C LEU A 234 11.21 23.49 -11.99
N ALA A 235 11.01 22.49 -12.84
CA ALA A 235 10.10 22.59 -13.98
C ALA A 235 8.67 22.52 -13.47
N VAL A 236 7.85 23.52 -13.82
CA VAL A 236 6.39 23.47 -13.62
C VAL A 236 5.68 23.55 -14.97
N ILE A 237 4.92 22.52 -15.30
CA ILE A 237 4.41 22.28 -16.65
C ILE A 237 2.87 22.20 -16.63
N ASP A 238 2.25 23.15 -17.32
CA ASP A 238 0.85 23.08 -17.77
C ASP A 238 0.83 22.30 -19.10
N PRO A 239 0.32 21.05 -19.14
CA PRO A 239 0.29 20.23 -20.36
C PRO A 239 -0.71 20.70 -21.41
N GLY A 240 -1.53 21.71 -21.09
CA GLY A 240 -2.59 22.24 -21.94
C GLY A 240 -3.78 21.30 -22.10
N THR A 241 -4.95 21.89 -22.32
CA THR A 241 -6.17 21.20 -22.76
C THR A 241 -6.38 21.46 -24.25
N GLY A 242 -6.77 20.42 -24.99
CA GLY A 242 -7.13 20.51 -26.40
C GLY A 242 -8.57 20.07 -26.68
N PRO A 243 -9.05 20.24 -27.92
CA PRO A 243 -10.31 19.70 -28.37
C PRO A 243 -10.21 18.17 -28.51
N THR A 244 -10.79 17.45 -27.55
CA THR A 244 -10.80 15.98 -27.55
C THR A 244 -11.99 15.38 -28.32
N THR A 245 -11.86 14.12 -28.72
CA THR A 245 -12.94 13.30 -29.27
C THR A 245 -12.76 11.83 -28.90
N GLU A 246 -13.77 11.01 -29.14
CA GLU A 246 -13.71 9.56 -29.01
C GLU A 246 -13.35 8.93 -30.36
N ALA A 247 -12.14 8.37 -30.48
CA ALA A 247 -11.67 7.74 -31.72
C ALA A 247 -10.83 6.48 -31.45
N GLY A 248 -10.88 5.54 -32.39
CA GLY A 248 -10.04 4.34 -32.33
C GLY A 248 -8.57 4.63 -32.62
N PRO A 249 -7.65 3.72 -32.25
CA PRO A 249 -6.22 3.87 -32.52
C PRO A 249 -5.94 4.04 -34.02
N ALA A 250 -5.31 5.15 -34.38
CA ALA A 250 -5.12 5.59 -35.77
C ALA A 250 -3.95 4.92 -36.48
N ILE A 251 -3.06 4.24 -35.75
CA ILE A 251 -2.04 3.38 -36.38
C ILE A 251 -2.72 2.04 -36.71
N ASP A 252 -3.14 1.87 -37.96
CA ASP A 252 -3.47 0.53 -38.47
C ASP A 252 -2.18 -0.28 -38.61
N THR A 253 -1.80 -0.91 -37.51
CA THR A 253 -0.60 -1.72 -37.42
C THR A 253 -0.61 -2.91 -38.37
N ALA A 254 -1.76 -3.36 -38.89
CA ALA A 254 -1.82 -4.44 -39.87
C ALA A 254 -1.29 -4.00 -41.25
N THR A 255 -1.33 -2.69 -41.57
CA THR A 255 -0.80 -2.14 -42.83
C THR A 255 0.69 -1.80 -42.77
N LEU A 256 1.32 -1.83 -41.60
CA LEU A 256 2.75 -1.56 -41.47
C LEU A 256 3.57 -2.65 -42.16
N PRO A 257 4.55 -2.31 -43.03
CA PRO A 257 5.48 -3.28 -43.57
C PRO A 257 6.24 -3.96 -42.43
N ASP A 258 6.55 -5.24 -42.59
CA ASP A 258 7.42 -5.96 -41.66
C ASP A 258 8.82 -5.30 -41.67
N PRO A 259 9.47 -5.14 -40.50
CA PRO A 259 10.69 -4.34 -40.42
C PRO A 259 11.79 -4.96 -41.28
N ALA A 260 12.31 -4.16 -42.22
CA ALA A 260 13.32 -4.61 -43.15
C ALA A 260 14.59 -5.03 -42.39
N GLY A 261 14.95 -6.32 -42.49
CA GLY A 261 16.26 -6.81 -42.09
C GLY A 261 17.35 -6.06 -42.87
N THR A 262 18.40 -5.62 -42.19
CA THR A 262 19.45 -4.77 -42.75
C THR A 262 20.46 -5.54 -43.61
N THR A 263 20.00 -6.15 -44.70
CA THR A 263 20.87 -6.52 -45.82
C THR A 263 21.16 -5.27 -46.66
N GLY A 264 22.27 -4.60 -46.37
CA GLY A 264 22.76 -3.49 -47.21
C GLY A 264 23.10 -3.95 -48.63
N ASP A 265 22.76 -3.14 -49.62
CA ASP A 265 22.97 -3.47 -51.04
C ASP A 265 24.45 -3.43 -51.43
N GLN A 266 24.96 -4.58 -51.93
CA GLN A 266 26.12 -4.69 -52.81
C GLN A 266 25.80 -5.78 -53.86
N GLY A 267 25.25 -5.37 -55.00
CA GLY A 267 24.66 -6.27 -55.99
C GLY A 267 25.60 -7.27 -56.70
N GLY A 268 25.02 -8.37 -57.20
CA GLY A 268 25.72 -9.41 -57.96
C GLY A 268 24.78 -10.42 -58.66
N ALA A 269 24.77 -10.36 -59.99
CA ALA A 269 24.19 -11.26 -61.00
C ALA A 269 23.40 -12.56 -60.61
N ARG A 270 22.17 -12.63 -61.17
CA ARG A 270 21.39 -13.83 -61.60
C ARG A 270 22.29 -14.93 -62.24
N PRO A 271 22.10 -16.27 -62.00
CA PRO A 271 20.94 -16.99 -62.56
C PRO A 271 20.33 -18.23 -61.86
N THR A 272 19.10 -18.50 -62.28
CA THR A 272 18.27 -19.71 -62.08
C THR A 272 18.72 -20.91 -62.92
N PRO A 273 18.60 -22.13 -62.39
CA PRO A 273 17.74 -23.17 -63.00
C PRO A 273 16.73 -23.73 -61.95
N ALA A 274 15.51 -24.19 -62.23
CA ALA A 274 14.87 -24.95 -63.33
C ALA A 274 14.59 -26.43 -62.97
N THR A 275 13.30 -26.73 -62.89
CA THR A 275 12.59 -28.04 -62.78
C THR A 275 13.35 -29.35 -63.06
N THR A 276 13.14 -30.35 -62.19
CA THR A 276 12.72 -31.72 -62.61
C THR A 276 12.04 -32.49 -61.45
N SER A 277 11.42 -33.64 -61.74
CA SER A 277 10.57 -34.44 -60.84
C SER A 277 11.24 -35.75 -60.42
N GLY A 278 10.81 -36.37 -59.30
CA GLY A 278 10.96 -37.83 -59.12
C GLY A 278 11.13 -38.36 -57.69
N ASP A 279 10.27 -39.33 -57.35
CA ASP A 279 10.43 -40.47 -56.44
C ASP A 279 10.73 -40.35 -54.93
N THR A 280 10.21 -41.36 -54.23
CA THR A 280 10.27 -41.59 -52.78
C THR A 280 11.44 -42.49 -52.37
N ALA A 281 12.19 -42.07 -51.33
CA ALA A 281 12.95 -42.98 -50.47
C ALA A 281 13.09 -42.39 -49.06
N THR A 282 13.01 -43.23 -48.02
CA THR A 282 13.09 -42.80 -46.61
C THR A 282 14.39 -43.25 -45.98
N THR A 283 15.31 -42.32 -45.71
CA THR A 283 16.47 -42.53 -44.83
C THR A 283 16.93 -41.19 -44.22
N SER A 284 17.62 -41.25 -43.08
CA SER A 284 17.73 -40.13 -42.14
C SER A 284 19.07 -39.40 -42.11
N SER A 285 19.06 -38.18 -41.54
CA SER A 285 20.15 -37.41 -40.89
C SER A 285 20.94 -36.36 -41.71
N SER A 286 21.65 -35.50 -40.95
CA SER A 286 22.46 -34.33 -41.35
C SER A 286 21.73 -33.11 -41.95
N ASP A 287 21.10 -32.33 -41.08
CA ASP A 287 21.41 -30.91 -40.85
C ASP A 287 21.74 -30.02 -42.06
N THR A 288 20.70 -29.61 -42.79
CA THR A 288 20.53 -28.18 -43.09
C THR A 288 19.41 -27.63 -42.22
N VAL A 289 19.75 -27.13 -41.03
CA VAL A 289 18.81 -26.30 -40.25
C VAL A 289 18.63 -24.99 -41.01
N ALA A 290 17.60 -24.94 -41.85
CA ALA A 290 17.07 -23.68 -42.33
C ALA A 290 16.63 -22.88 -41.11
N LEU A 291 17.36 -21.79 -40.81
CA LEU A 291 16.95 -20.77 -39.87
C LEU A 291 15.78 -19.99 -40.50
N SER A 292 14.62 -20.64 -40.54
CA SER A 292 13.35 -20.02 -40.89
C SER A 292 13.10 -18.88 -39.92
N ALA A 293 13.05 -17.65 -40.44
CA ALA A 293 12.71 -16.47 -39.65
C ALA A 293 11.39 -16.71 -38.91
N MET A 294 11.34 -16.27 -37.64
CA MET A 294 10.22 -16.52 -36.76
C MET A 294 9.01 -15.73 -37.26
N LYS A 295 7.88 -16.41 -37.48
CA LYS A 295 6.67 -15.76 -38.01
C LYS A 295 6.21 -14.68 -37.04
N VAL A 296 6.18 -13.44 -37.51
CA VAL A 296 5.82 -12.26 -36.71
C VAL A 296 4.42 -12.44 -36.11
N SER A 297 4.28 -12.21 -34.80
CA SER A 297 2.99 -12.30 -34.13
C SER A 297 2.11 -11.08 -34.39
N THR A 298 0.80 -11.22 -34.12
CA THR A 298 -0.20 -10.17 -34.35
C THR A 298 0.24 -8.81 -33.79
N LYS A 299 0.26 -7.82 -34.67
CA LYS A 299 0.66 -6.45 -34.36
C LYS A 299 -0.43 -5.82 -33.46
N PRO A 300 -0.11 -5.28 -32.26
CA PRO A 300 -1.09 -4.74 -31.32
C PRO A 300 -1.74 -3.46 -31.85
N THR A 301 -2.86 -3.02 -31.28
CA THR A 301 -3.40 -1.66 -31.53
C THR A 301 -2.54 -0.61 -30.83
N ILE A 302 -2.21 0.48 -31.52
CA ILE A 302 -1.40 1.57 -30.97
C ILE A 302 -2.02 2.92 -31.35
N TYR A 303 -2.21 3.80 -30.37
CA TYR A 303 -2.64 5.18 -30.57
C TYR A 303 -1.44 6.05 -30.96
N SER A 304 -1.59 6.92 -31.97
CA SER A 304 -0.47 7.69 -32.53
C SER A 304 -0.11 8.94 -31.72
N ARG A 305 1.06 9.53 -31.99
CA ARG A 305 1.46 10.83 -31.40
C ARG A 305 0.44 11.95 -31.61
N ALA A 306 -0.21 11.99 -32.78
CA ALA A 306 -1.27 12.94 -33.05
C ALA A 306 -2.48 12.78 -32.09
N GLN A 307 -2.79 11.55 -31.68
CA GLN A 307 -3.94 11.25 -30.81
C GLN A 307 -3.73 11.60 -29.34
N TRP A 308 -2.49 11.77 -28.87
CA TRP A 308 -2.22 12.42 -27.59
C TRP A 308 -1.91 13.92 -27.72
N GLY A 309 -2.16 14.50 -28.90
CA GLY A 309 -1.99 15.93 -29.15
C GLY A 309 -0.52 16.36 -29.13
N ALA A 310 0.42 15.49 -29.50
CA ALA A 310 1.84 15.80 -29.53
C ALA A 310 2.14 17.03 -30.42
N ASN A 311 2.72 18.08 -29.84
CA ASN A 311 3.33 19.13 -30.65
C ASN A 311 4.74 18.72 -31.08
N GLU A 312 4.88 18.24 -32.31
CA GLU A 312 6.16 17.85 -32.91
C GLU A 312 7.18 19.00 -33.01
N SER A 313 6.79 20.27 -32.83
CA SER A 313 7.73 21.40 -32.79
C SER A 313 8.52 21.51 -31.48
N LEU A 314 8.22 20.67 -30.48
CA LEU A 314 9.00 20.53 -29.24
C LEU A 314 10.14 19.51 -29.39
N ARG A 315 10.10 18.70 -30.46
CA ARG A 315 11.10 17.69 -30.79
C ARG A 315 12.25 18.34 -31.57
N ASP A 316 13.49 17.97 -31.30
CA ASP A 316 14.64 18.31 -32.15
C ASP A 316 15.32 17.07 -32.76
N GLY A 317 16.32 17.29 -33.62
CA GLY A 317 16.99 16.21 -34.36
C GLY A 317 16.09 15.37 -35.27
N SER A 318 16.60 14.19 -35.64
CA SER A 318 15.91 13.16 -36.44
C SER A 318 15.99 11.82 -35.71
N PRO A 319 15.01 10.90 -35.88
CA PRO A 319 14.99 9.64 -35.16
C PRO A 319 16.15 8.72 -35.56
N SER A 320 17.05 8.43 -34.62
CA SER A 320 18.08 7.40 -34.72
C SER A 320 17.47 5.99 -34.66
N TYR A 321 18.08 5.02 -35.35
CA TYR A 321 17.61 3.63 -35.40
C TYR A 321 18.72 2.65 -35.05
N GLY A 322 18.45 1.75 -34.11
CA GLY A 322 19.34 0.69 -33.64
C GLY A 322 18.85 -0.69 -34.05
N THR A 323 18.87 -1.63 -33.11
CA THR A 323 18.36 -3.01 -33.28
C THR A 323 17.66 -3.48 -32.01
N VAL A 324 16.73 -4.43 -32.09
CA VAL A 324 16.13 -5.05 -30.88
C VAL A 324 16.86 -6.34 -30.57
N LYS A 325 17.43 -6.45 -29.36
CA LYS A 325 17.99 -7.68 -28.77
C LYS A 325 17.28 -8.12 -27.49
N ALA A 326 16.60 -7.18 -26.83
CA ALA A 326 15.69 -7.42 -25.71
C ALA A 326 14.68 -6.26 -25.61
N GLY A 327 13.65 -6.41 -24.77
CA GLY A 327 12.76 -5.31 -24.37
C GLY A 327 12.84 -5.02 -22.88
N PHE A 328 12.64 -3.76 -22.50
CA PHE A 328 12.61 -3.29 -21.10
C PHE A 328 11.22 -2.80 -20.66
N ILE A 329 10.81 -3.26 -19.48
CA ILE A 329 9.59 -2.87 -18.78
C ILE A 329 9.94 -1.75 -17.81
N HIS A 330 9.23 -0.64 -17.98
CA HIS A 330 9.40 0.60 -17.23
C HIS A 330 8.10 1.00 -16.51
N HIS A 331 8.19 1.93 -15.57
CA HIS A 331 7.04 2.69 -15.11
C HIS A 331 7.31 4.20 -15.15
N THR A 332 6.30 5.01 -14.83
CA THR A 332 6.48 6.42 -14.48
C THR A 332 6.01 6.61 -13.04
N VAL A 333 6.66 7.45 -12.25
CA VAL A 333 6.34 7.67 -10.81
C VAL A 333 5.04 8.45 -10.53
N ASN A 334 4.15 8.54 -11.51
CA ASN A 334 2.88 9.26 -11.47
C ASN A 334 1.85 8.63 -10.51
N ALA A 335 0.91 9.46 -10.03
CA ALA A 335 -0.29 8.96 -9.37
C ALA A 335 -1.08 8.02 -10.31
N ASN A 336 -1.76 7.02 -9.76
CA ASN A 336 -2.52 6.03 -10.54
C ASN A 336 -4.00 6.42 -10.72
N THR A 337 -4.43 7.53 -10.12
CA THR A 337 -5.81 8.07 -10.06
C THR A 337 -6.33 8.65 -11.37
N TYR A 338 -5.50 8.76 -12.42
CA TYR A 338 -5.85 9.53 -13.60
C TYR A 338 -7.00 8.90 -14.42
N THR A 339 -7.84 9.76 -15.00
CA THR A 339 -8.93 9.34 -15.87
C THR A 339 -8.44 9.07 -17.29
N GLU A 340 -9.24 8.34 -18.07
CA GLU A 340 -8.91 8.02 -19.46
C GLU A 340 -8.69 9.26 -20.35
N ALA A 341 -9.46 10.32 -20.07
CA ALA A 341 -9.38 11.62 -20.74
C ALA A 341 -8.19 12.49 -20.29
N GLN A 342 -7.54 12.17 -19.16
CA GLN A 342 -6.30 12.85 -18.72
C GLN A 342 -5.05 12.28 -19.38
N VAL A 343 -5.10 11.09 -20.00
CA VAL A 343 -3.92 10.42 -20.57
C VAL A 343 -3.21 11.23 -21.67
N PRO A 344 -3.91 11.91 -22.61
CA PRO A 344 -3.24 12.83 -23.54
C PRO A 344 -2.44 13.93 -22.83
N SER A 345 -2.99 14.51 -21.75
CA SER A 345 -2.32 15.52 -20.93
C SER A 345 -1.12 14.96 -20.15
N LEU A 346 -1.20 13.72 -19.65
CA LEU A 346 -0.06 13.01 -19.03
C LEU A 346 1.10 12.87 -20.01
N LEU A 347 0.80 12.37 -21.22
CA LEU A 347 1.79 12.14 -22.27
C LEU A 347 2.47 13.44 -22.70
N ARG A 348 1.69 14.53 -22.84
CA ARG A 348 2.23 15.89 -23.09
C ARG A 348 3.08 16.43 -21.95
N GLY A 349 2.70 16.19 -20.70
CA GLY A 349 3.49 16.61 -19.52
C GLY A 349 4.87 15.95 -19.49
N ILE A 350 4.91 14.62 -19.69
CA ILE A 350 6.15 13.83 -19.78
C ILE A 350 7.00 14.28 -20.99
N TYR A 351 6.38 14.45 -22.16
CA TYR A 351 7.06 14.89 -23.39
C TYR A 351 7.67 16.29 -23.29
N ALA A 352 6.94 17.25 -22.72
CA ALA A 352 7.44 18.60 -22.49
C ALA A 352 8.56 18.62 -21.44
N TYR A 353 8.46 17.81 -20.38
CA TYR A 353 9.55 17.70 -19.40
C TYR A 353 10.83 17.14 -20.01
N HIS A 354 10.73 16.03 -20.76
CA HIS A 354 11.89 15.44 -21.43
C HIS A 354 12.54 16.41 -22.42
N THR A 355 11.75 17.06 -23.28
CA THR A 355 12.31 17.93 -24.35
C THR A 355 12.75 19.31 -23.86
N GLN A 356 11.92 20.00 -23.08
CA GLN A 356 12.15 21.40 -22.72
C GLN A 356 12.93 21.58 -21.42
N SER A 357 12.79 20.65 -20.46
CA SER A 357 13.45 20.74 -19.14
C SER A 357 14.67 19.83 -19.03
N ARG A 358 14.58 18.57 -19.48
CA ARG A 358 15.73 17.63 -19.53
C ARG A 358 16.55 17.72 -20.82
N GLY A 359 16.14 18.52 -21.81
CA GLY A 359 16.93 18.80 -23.02
C GLY A 359 17.07 17.63 -24.00
N TRP A 360 16.23 16.59 -23.88
CA TRP A 360 16.23 15.43 -24.78
C TRP A 360 15.61 15.78 -26.15
N SER A 361 15.93 15.00 -27.18
CA SER A 361 15.41 15.26 -28.54
C SER A 361 13.91 14.98 -28.64
N ASP A 362 13.40 14.02 -27.86
CA ASP A 362 12.01 13.56 -27.80
C ASP A 362 11.75 12.82 -26.47
N ILE A 363 10.49 12.45 -26.20
CA ILE A 363 10.12 11.55 -25.09
C ILE A 363 10.99 10.27 -25.12
N GLY A 364 11.57 9.87 -23.98
CA GLY A 364 12.58 8.79 -23.96
C GLY A 364 12.05 7.37 -24.18
N TYR A 365 10.78 7.12 -23.87
CA TYR A 365 10.14 5.81 -24.03
C TYR A 365 9.63 5.60 -25.46
N ASN A 366 9.88 4.44 -26.08
CA ASN A 366 9.34 4.13 -27.41
C ASN A 366 7.81 3.99 -27.40
N PHE A 367 7.29 3.43 -26.32
CA PHE A 367 5.87 3.21 -26.08
C PHE A 367 5.51 3.57 -24.65
N LEU A 368 4.27 3.96 -24.43
CA LEU A 368 3.69 4.04 -23.09
C LEU A 368 2.38 3.25 -23.05
N VAL A 369 2.02 2.72 -21.88
CA VAL A 369 0.73 2.08 -21.62
C VAL A 369 0.03 2.74 -20.45
N ASP A 370 -1.23 3.10 -20.62
CA ASP A 370 -2.07 3.61 -19.53
C ASP A 370 -2.75 2.48 -18.75
N ARG A 371 -3.31 2.79 -17.56
CA ARG A 371 -4.00 1.83 -16.69
C ARG A 371 -5.19 1.12 -17.35
N PHE A 372 -5.65 1.61 -18.51
CA PHE A 372 -6.74 1.06 -19.30
C PHE A 372 -6.24 0.10 -20.42
N GLY A 373 -4.93 -0.15 -20.50
CA GLY A 373 -4.30 -1.05 -21.48
C GLY A 373 -4.13 -0.46 -22.87
N ARG A 374 -4.34 0.85 -23.07
CA ARG A 374 -4.11 1.49 -24.37
C ARG A 374 -2.61 1.72 -24.54
N ILE A 375 -2.05 1.17 -25.61
CA ILE A 375 -0.65 1.39 -26.00
C ILE A 375 -0.58 2.67 -26.84
N TRP A 376 0.34 3.55 -26.48
CA TRP A 376 0.58 4.84 -27.12
C TRP A 376 1.96 4.86 -27.76
N GLU A 377 2.06 5.45 -28.95
CA GLU A 377 3.33 5.77 -29.60
C GLU A 377 4.06 6.86 -28.80
N GLY A 378 5.20 6.53 -28.24
CA GLY A 378 6.11 7.44 -27.55
C GLY A 378 7.06 8.12 -28.55
N ARG A 379 8.36 7.78 -28.49
CA ARG A 379 9.40 8.39 -29.33
C ARG A 379 9.11 8.24 -30.83
N TYR A 380 9.20 9.35 -31.55
CA TYR A 380 8.97 9.49 -32.98
C TYR A 380 9.93 8.61 -33.82
N GLY A 381 9.50 8.20 -35.01
CA GLY A 381 10.30 7.40 -35.96
C GLY A 381 9.53 6.22 -36.57
N GLY A 382 8.42 5.82 -35.93
CA GLY A 382 7.45 4.86 -36.42
C GLY A 382 7.55 3.50 -35.71
N VAL A 383 6.45 3.13 -35.05
CA VAL A 383 6.32 1.98 -34.11
C VAL A 383 6.92 0.64 -34.56
N GLY A 384 6.98 0.34 -35.86
CA GLY A 384 7.56 -0.91 -36.37
C GLY A 384 9.08 -1.01 -36.17
N LYS A 385 9.80 0.10 -36.32
CA LYS A 385 11.28 0.14 -36.35
C LYS A 385 11.91 0.03 -34.96
N ALA A 386 13.22 -0.17 -34.92
CA ALA A 386 14.04 -0.08 -33.71
C ALA A 386 14.46 1.37 -33.46
N VAL A 387 13.51 2.25 -33.10
CA VAL A 387 13.80 3.64 -32.71
C VAL A 387 14.67 3.64 -31.45
N VAL A 388 15.77 4.40 -31.44
CA VAL A 388 16.66 4.51 -30.26
C VAL A 388 15.97 5.36 -29.19
N GLY A 389 15.81 4.78 -28.00
CA GLY A 389 15.19 5.44 -26.85
C GLY A 389 16.12 6.41 -26.09
N ALA A 390 15.61 6.90 -24.97
CA ALA A 390 16.38 7.52 -23.87
C ALA A 390 15.82 7.00 -22.53
N HIS A 391 15.59 5.69 -22.45
CA HIS A 391 14.90 5.01 -21.34
C HIS A 391 15.82 4.13 -20.49
N THR A 392 16.90 3.57 -21.07
CA THR A 392 17.80 2.65 -20.37
C THR A 392 19.21 2.89 -20.87
N LEU A 393 19.95 3.71 -20.12
CA LEU A 393 21.27 4.19 -20.49
C LEU A 393 22.21 3.01 -20.80
N GLY A 394 22.89 3.11 -21.95
CA GLY A 394 23.77 2.07 -22.46
C GLY A 394 23.06 0.91 -23.17
N TYR A 395 21.73 0.83 -23.22
CA TYR A 395 20.98 -0.19 -23.97
C TYR A 395 19.96 0.36 -24.97
N ASN A 396 19.77 1.68 -25.07
CA ASN A 396 18.80 2.28 -25.97
C ASN A 396 19.05 1.90 -27.44
N GLU A 397 20.32 1.70 -27.81
CA GLU A 397 20.77 1.27 -29.15
C GLU A 397 20.41 -0.21 -29.51
N VAL A 398 20.19 -1.08 -28.51
CA VAL A 398 20.01 -2.55 -28.64
C VAL A 398 18.67 -3.06 -28.09
N SER A 399 17.72 -2.18 -27.78
CA SER A 399 16.46 -2.57 -27.16
C SER A 399 15.29 -1.66 -27.55
N PHE A 400 14.13 -1.91 -26.95
CA PHE A 400 13.01 -0.97 -26.89
C PHE A 400 12.39 -1.04 -25.48
N ALA A 401 11.69 0.00 -25.07
CA ALA A 401 10.91 -0.02 -23.83
C ALA A 401 9.43 0.30 -24.05
N MET A 402 8.62 -0.19 -23.11
CA MET A 402 7.32 0.40 -22.81
C MET A 402 7.24 0.77 -21.34
N SER A 403 6.88 2.02 -21.06
CA SER A 403 6.65 2.51 -19.70
C SER A 403 5.17 2.53 -19.35
N ALA A 404 4.81 1.91 -18.23
CA ALA A 404 3.45 1.94 -17.72
C ALA A 404 3.23 3.20 -16.88
N ILE A 405 2.19 3.96 -17.20
CA ILE A 405 1.93 5.25 -16.56
C ILE A 405 1.34 5.02 -15.15
N GLY A 406 2.17 5.16 -14.12
CA GLY A 406 1.78 5.16 -12.71
C GLY A 406 2.75 4.41 -11.79
N ASN A 407 2.78 4.75 -10.50
CA ASN A 407 3.79 4.26 -9.56
C ASN A 407 3.54 2.79 -9.15
N TYR A 408 4.05 1.85 -9.94
CA TYR A 408 3.95 0.41 -9.65
C TYR A 408 4.93 -0.12 -8.58
N ASP A 409 5.55 0.76 -7.77
CA ASP A 409 6.11 0.33 -6.48
C ASP A 409 5.07 0.42 -5.35
N VAL A 410 4.12 1.36 -5.40
CA VAL A 410 2.97 1.38 -4.47
C VAL A 410 1.71 0.71 -5.03
N VAL A 411 1.62 0.52 -6.35
CA VAL A 411 0.44 -0.02 -7.06
C VAL A 411 0.72 -1.35 -7.77
N ALA A 412 -0.21 -2.32 -7.68
CA ALA A 412 -0.23 -3.49 -8.55
C ALA A 412 -0.74 -3.13 -9.97
N PRO A 413 -0.07 -3.58 -11.06
CA PRO A 413 -0.50 -3.29 -12.42
C PRO A 413 -1.83 -3.99 -12.77
N PRO A 414 -2.80 -3.29 -13.39
CA PRO A 414 -4.01 -3.90 -13.95
C PRO A 414 -3.69 -4.97 -14.99
N GLN A 415 -4.55 -5.97 -15.14
CA GLN A 415 -4.32 -7.06 -16.10
C GLN A 415 -4.21 -6.53 -17.55
N ALA A 416 -5.01 -5.52 -17.92
CA ALA A 416 -4.93 -4.86 -19.23
C ALA A 416 -3.54 -4.25 -19.55
N VAL A 417 -2.79 -3.81 -18.52
CA VAL A 417 -1.39 -3.36 -18.67
C VAL A 417 -0.47 -4.56 -18.96
N LEU A 418 -0.66 -5.67 -18.25
CA LEU A 418 0.12 -6.91 -18.45
C LEU A 418 -0.14 -7.54 -19.82
N ASP A 419 -1.38 -7.49 -20.30
CA ASP A 419 -1.78 -7.97 -21.63
C ASP A 419 -1.18 -7.08 -22.73
N ALA A 420 -1.21 -5.75 -22.55
CA ALA A 420 -0.57 -4.80 -23.45
C ALA A 420 0.95 -5.03 -23.54
N TYR A 421 1.62 -5.30 -22.41
CA TYR A 421 3.01 -5.75 -22.40
C TYR A 421 3.19 -7.05 -23.18
N ALA A 422 2.36 -8.07 -22.92
CA ALA A 422 2.47 -9.36 -23.59
C ALA A 422 2.32 -9.24 -25.11
N ALA A 423 1.33 -8.49 -25.61
CA ALA A 423 1.08 -8.32 -27.04
C ALA A 423 2.15 -7.46 -27.73
N LEU A 424 2.56 -6.34 -27.13
CA LEU A 424 3.62 -5.50 -27.68
C LEU A 424 4.95 -6.25 -27.75
N PHE A 425 5.33 -6.95 -26.68
CA PHE A 425 6.62 -7.64 -26.63
C PHE A 425 6.62 -8.90 -27.48
N ALA A 426 5.51 -9.64 -27.57
CA ALA A 426 5.37 -10.73 -28.54
C ALA A 426 5.67 -10.23 -29.97
N TRP A 427 5.02 -9.14 -30.38
CA TRP A 427 5.20 -8.56 -31.72
C TRP A 427 6.61 -7.99 -31.92
N LYS A 428 7.06 -7.09 -31.05
CA LYS A 428 8.37 -6.42 -31.20
C LYS A 428 9.54 -7.39 -31.13
N LEU A 429 9.47 -8.47 -30.33
CA LEU A 429 10.54 -9.48 -30.27
C LEU A 429 10.45 -10.47 -31.45
N SER A 430 9.25 -10.89 -31.85
CA SER A 430 9.11 -11.80 -33.01
C SER A 430 9.51 -11.14 -34.33
N SER A 431 9.39 -9.82 -34.43
CA SER A 431 9.86 -9.03 -35.58
C SER A 431 11.39 -8.96 -35.73
N TYR A 432 12.15 -9.51 -34.78
CA TYR A 432 13.63 -9.54 -34.75
C TYR A 432 14.13 -10.96 -34.36
N ASP A 433 13.35 -12.00 -34.68
CA ASP A 433 13.65 -13.42 -34.42
C ASP A 433 13.87 -13.82 -32.94
N ILE A 434 13.37 -13.02 -31.99
CA ILE A 434 13.56 -13.26 -30.55
C ILE A 434 12.33 -13.91 -29.92
N ARG A 435 12.55 -15.09 -29.31
CA ARG A 435 11.60 -15.75 -28.41
C ARG A 435 11.41 -14.97 -27.11
N ALA A 436 10.17 -14.68 -26.75
CA ALA A 436 9.82 -13.96 -25.52
C ALA A 436 10.09 -14.77 -24.22
N ASP A 437 10.20 -16.10 -24.31
CA ASP A 437 10.65 -16.95 -23.20
C ASP A 437 12.17 -17.12 -23.08
N SER A 438 12.98 -16.51 -23.96
CA SER A 438 14.42 -16.70 -23.92
C SER A 438 15.02 -16.12 -22.64
N THR A 439 15.61 -17.00 -21.82
CA THR A 439 16.22 -16.68 -20.53
C THR A 439 17.71 -16.35 -20.63
N ARG A 440 18.30 -16.38 -21.84
CA ARG A 440 19.74 -16.23 -22.05
C ARG A 440 20.11 -15.66 -23.44
N LEU A 441 19.82 -14.38 -23.64
CA LEU A 441 20.29 -13.61 -24.80
C LEU A 441 21.58 -12.85 -24.42
N TYR A 442 22.58 -12.82 -25.31
CA TYR A 442 23.77 -11.99 -25.09
C TYR A 442 23.52 -10.56 -25.59
N VAL A 443 23.43 -9.61 -24.66
CA VAL A 443 23.09 -8.21 -24.92
C VAL A 443 24.23 -7.33 -24.41
N LYS A 444 24.93 -6.68 -25.34
CA LYS A 444 26.09 -5.80 -25.14
C LYS A 444 27.25 -6.45 -24.35
N ASP A 445 27.21 -6.43 -23.03
CA ASP A 445 28.24 -6.96 -22.12
C ASP A 445 27.84 -8.25 -21.38
N ARG A 446 26.54 -8.56 -21.28
CA ARG A 446 26.00 -9.57 -20.35
C ARG A 446 24.93 -10.46 -20.95
N TYR A 447 24.50 -11.46 -20.19
CA TYR A 447 23.36 -12.30 -20.54
C TYR A 447 22.10 -11.78 -19.85
N LEU A 448 21.07 -11.47 -20.64
CA LEU A 448 19.75 -11.01 -20.21
C LEU A 448 18.66 -12.00 -20.65
N GLN A 449 17.42 -11.73 -20.25
CA GLN A 449 16.24 -12.41 -20.79
C GLN A 449 15.67 -11.57 -21.97
N ALA A 450 14.70 -12.10 -22.71
CA ALA A 450 14.08 -11.38 -23.82
C ALA A 450 13.23 -10.18 -23.38
N ILE A 451 12.65 -10.26 -22.18
CA ILE A 451 11.88 -9.21 -21.51
C ILE A 451 12.54 -8.99 -20.15
N ASN A 452 12.85 -7.75 -19.77
CA ASN A 452 13.53 -7.42 -18.51
C ASN A 452 12.84 -6.23 -17.84
N GLY A 453 12.99 -6.06 -16.52
CA GLY A 453 12.71 -4.79 -15.84
C GLY A 453 13.92 -3.86 -15.94
N HIS A 454 13.77 -2.55 -15.69
CA HIS A 454 14.94 -1.67 -15.75
C HIS A 454 16.04 -2.08 -14.75
N ARG A 455 15.65 -2.42 -13.51
CA ARG A 455 16.50 -3.02 -12.47
C ARG A 455 17.17 -4.38 -12.77
N ASP A 456 16.94 -4.99 -13.95
CA ASP A 456 17.72 -6.16 -14.39
C ASP A 456 19.10 -5.78 -14.97
N VAL A 457 19.29 -4.50 -15.35
CA VAL A 457 20.57 -3.96 -15.86
C VAL A 457 21.15 -2.85 -14.99
N GLY A 458 20.30 -2.14 -14.26
CA GLY A 458 20.63 -0.94 -13.49
C GLY A 458 20.40 -1.03 -11.98
N GLN A 459 20.48 0.10 -11.25
CA GLN A 459 20.25 0.20 -9.79
C GLN A 459 18.89 0.79 -9.38
N THR A 460 18.10 1.27 -10.34
CA THR A 460 16.78 1.87 -10.15
C THR A 460 15.75 1.02 -9.38
N ALA A 461 14.78 1.70 -8.77
CA ALA A 461 13.51 1.10 -8.33
C ALA A 461 12.58 0.69 -9.49
N CYS A 462 12.74 1.24 -10.70
CA CYS A 462 11.91 0.95 -11.87
C CYS A 462 11.95 -0.55 -12.29
N PRO A 463 10.82 -1.20 -12.66
CA PRO A 463 9.46 -0.67 -12.84
C PRO A 463 8.57 -0.78 -11.57
N GLY A 464 9.18 -0.72 -10.39
CA GLY A 464 8.49 -0.90 -9.11
C GLY A 464 8.20 -2.37 -8.77
N LYS A 465 8.14 -2.69 -7.48
CA LYS A 465 8.11 -4.06 -6.96
C LYS A 465 6.95 -4.90 -7.50
N TYR A 466 5.80 -4.31 -7.79
CA TYR A 466 4.63 -5.08 -8.24
C TYR A 466 4.66 -5.43 -9.72
N LEU A 467 5.02 -4.48 -10.60
CA LEU A 467 5.15 -4.75 -12.03
C LEU A 467 6.39 -5.62 -12.30
N TYR A 468 7.48 -5.42 -11.56
CA TYR A 468 8.64 -6.32 -11.59
C TYR A 468 8.28 -7.77 -11.24
N ALA A 469 7.44 -8.00 -10.22
CA ALA A 469 6.97 -9.33 -9.86
C ALA A 469 6.10 -10.03 -10.95
N LYS A 470 5.54 -9.27 -11.91
CA LYS A 470 4.71 -9.79 -13.01
C LYS A 470 5.51 -10.12 -14.28
N ILE A 471 6.77 -9.73 -14.40
CA ILE A 471 7.59 -9.94 -15.61
C ILE A 471 7.67 -11.42 -16.05
N PRO A 472 7.80 -12.43 -15.15
CA PRO A 472 7.75 -13.84 -15.55
C PRO A 472 6.43 -14.25 -16.22
N ALA A 473 5.30 -13.68 -15.80
CA ALA A 473 3.99 -13.92 -16.42
C ALA A 473 3.90 -13.24 -17.80
N ILE A 474 4.44 -12.02 -17.93
CA ILE A 474 4.51 -11.31 -19.22
C ILE A 474 5.34 -12.12 -20.24
N ARG A 475 6.51 -12.66 -19.84
CA ARG A 475 7.34 -13.56 -20.69
C ARG A 475 6.53 -14.75 -21.21
N ALA A 476 5.80 -15.44 -20.33
CA ALA A 476 4.98 -16.59 -20.69
C ALA A 476 3.78 -16.23 -21.59
N ALA A 477 3.09 -15.13 -21.30
CA ALA A 477 1.97 -14.63 -22.11
C ALA A 477 2.43 -14.18 -23.51
N ALA A 478 3.53 -13.44 -23.61
CA ALA A 478 4.14 -13.07 -24.89
C ALA A 478 4.58 -14.32 -25.69
N GLN A 479 5.16 -15.32 -25.03
CA GLN A 479 5.55 -16.58 -25.69
C GLN A 479 4.35 -17.37 -26.22
N LYS A 480 3.20 -17.40 -25.52
CA LYS A 480 1.96 -17.97 -26.06
C LYS A 480 1.59 -17.32 -27.40
N LEU A 481 1.57 -15.99 -27.46
CA LEU A 481 1.20 -15.22 -28.65
C LEU A 481 2.15 -15.46 -29.83
N GLN A 482 3.46 -15.53 -29.56
CA GLN A 482 4.46 -15.90 -30.56
C GLN A 482 4.29 -17.34 -31.06
N THR A 483 3.96 -18.27 -30.17
CA THR A 483 3.77 -19.70 -30.50
C THR A 483 2.49 -19.92 -31.31
N ALA A 484 1.40 -19.22 -30.97
CA ALA A 484 0.17 -19.21 -31.76
C ALA A 484 0.42 -18.72 -33.20
N ALA A 485 1.28 -17.71 -33.37
CA ALA A 485 1.67 -17.24 -34.69
C ALA A 485 2.49 -18.28 -35.48
N GLN A 486 3.42 -19.02 -34.86
CA GLN A 486 4.25 -20.02 -35.56
C GLN A 486 3.40 -21.15 -36.16
N ASN A 487 2.40 -21.63 -35.42
CA ASN A 487 1.70 -22.90 -35.67
C ASN A 487 0.73 -22.90 -36.87
N GLY A 488 0.95 -22.06 -37.89
CA GLY A 488 0.13 -21.97 -39.10
C GLY A 488 -1.22 -21.26 -38.90
N ASN A 489 -1.88 -21.49 -37.75
CA ASN A 489 -3.05 -20.76 -37.32
C ASN A 489 -2.84 -19.23 -37.51
N PRO A 490 -3.82 -18.50 -38.06
CA PRO A 490 -3.94 -17.10 -37.69
C PRO A 490 -4.21 -17.04 -36.19
N ALA A 491 -3.64 -16.05 -35.49
CA ALA A 491 -4.19 -15.68 -34.18
C ALA A 491 -5.68 -15.41 -34.40
N PRO A 492 -6.59 -16.00 -33.61
CA PRO A 492 -7.95 -16.30 -34.05
C PRO A 492 -8.63 -15.06 -34.60
N THR A 493 -8.80 -15.00 -35.93
CA THR A 493 -9.58 -13.97 -36.58
C THR A 493 -10.97 -14.03 -35.96
N PRO A 494 -11.47 -12.94 -35.34
CA PRO A 494 -12.68 -12.99 -34.54
C PRO A 494 -13.90 -13.14 -35.46
N THR A 495 -14.20 -14.37 -35.85
CA THR A 495 -15.56 -14.80 -36.17
C THR A 495 -16.42 -14.38 -34.97
N PRO A 496 -17.43 -13.52 -35.15
CA PRO A 496 -18.13 -12.89 -34.04
C PRO A 496 -19.04 -13.89 -33.32
N THR A 497 -18.46 -14.70 -32.43
CA THR A 497 -19.16 -15.21 -31.25
C THR A 497 -19.64 -13.97 -30.50
N PRO A 498 -20.95 -13.77 -30.33
CA PRO A 498 -21.45 -12.52 -29.77
C PRO A 498 -20.93 -12.35 -28.35
N THR A 499 -20.44 -11.15 -28.06
CA THR A 499 -20.28 -10.67 -26.68
C THR A 499 -21.57 -10.99 -25.93
N PRO A 500 -21.53 -11.59 -24.73
CA PRO A 500 -22.67 -11.58 -23.84
C PRO A 500 -22.85 -10.13 -23.37
N THR A 501 -23.56 -9.34 -24.17
CA THR A 501 -23.97 -7.99 -23.78
C THR A 501 -24.70 -8.13 -22.44
N PRO A 502 -24.33 -7.36 -21.40
CA PRO A 502 -25.34 -6.93 -20.45
C PRO A 502 -26.51 -6.38 -21.29
N PRO A 503 -27.78 -6.70 -20.99
CA PRO A 503 -28.89 -6.16 -21.76
C PRO A 503 -29.03 -4.66 -21.48
N SER A 504 -28.20 -3.86 -22.16
CA SER A 504 -28.41 -2.44 -22.34
C SER A 504 -29.71 -2.29 -23.10
N ASP A 505 -30.76 -2.07 -22.33
CA ASP A 505 -32.11 -1.86 -22.80
C ASP A 505 -32.18 -0.48 -23.45
N ASN A 506 -31.64 -0.39 -24.66
CA ASN A 506 -31.46 0.84 -25.44
C ASN A 506 -32.80 1.59 -25.60
N GLY A 507 -33.06 2.52 -24.68
CA GLY A 507 -34.28 3.33 -24.61
C GLY A 507 -35.24 3.06 -23.44
N ALA A 508 -34.99 2.08 -22.55
CA ALA A 508 -35.84 1.81 -21.39
C ALA A 508 -35.51 2.72 -20.20
N VAL A 509 -36.21 3.84 -20.08
CA VAL A 509 -36.09 4.74 -18.93
C VAL A 509 -36.62 4.05 -17.66
N PHE A 510 -35.78 3.94 -16.62
CA PHE A 510 -36.24 3.54 -15.29
C PHE A 510 -37.28 4.57 -14.78
N THR A 511 -38.53 4.15 -14.67
CA THR A 511 -39.67 5.02 -14.32
C THR A 511 -40.38 4.63 -13.03
N SER A 512 -40.17 3.41 -12.53
CA SER A 512 -40.68 2.93 -11.25
C SER A 512 -40.02 1.59 -10.89
N PRO A 513 -39.75 1.29 -9.60
CA PRO A 513 -39.35 -0.04 -9.16
C PRO A 513 -40.45 -1.12 -9.32
N THR A 514 -41.66 -0.76 -9.75
CA THR A 514 -42.74 -1.67 -10.15
C THR A 514 -42.86 -1.91 -11.66
N GLN A 515 -41.97 -1.35 -12.48
CA GLN A 515 -41.93 -1.70 -13.90
C GLN A 515 -41.63 -3.20 -14.05
N LYS A 516 -42.17 -3.85 -15.09
CA LYS A 516 -42.07 -5.30 -15.27
C LYS A 516 -40.60 -5.75 -15.39
N PRO A 517 -40.05 -6.53 -14.44
CA PRO A 517 -38.66 -6.95 -14.50
C PRO A 517 -38.36 -7.90 -15.66
N ARG A 518 -37.10 -7.93 -16.10
CA ARG A 518 -36.60 -8.86 -17.12
C ARG A 518 -36.07 -10.15 -16.52
N ALA A 519 -35.93 -11.20 -17.35
CA ALA A 519 -35.34 -12.46 -16.92
C ALA A 519 -33.85 -12.29 -16.56
N TRP A 520 -33.38 -13.08 -15.59
CA TRP A 520 -31.96 -13.08 -15.19
C TRP A 520 -31.05 -13.65 -16.28
N ALA A 521 -29.92 -12.99 -16.52
CA ALA A 521 -28.80 -13.59 -17.25
C ALA A 521 -27.94 -14.41 -16.27
N LYS A 522 -27.33 -15.52 -16.71
CA LYS A 522 -26.47 -16.33 -15.85
C LYS A 522 -25.28 -15.48 -15.35
N GLN A 523 -25.10 -15.37 -14.03
CA GLN A 523 -23.94 -14.69 -13.43
C GLN A 523 -22.61 -15.28 -13.94
N PRO A 524 -21.53 -14.47 -14.01
CA PRO A 524 -20.16 -14.96 -14.18
C PRO A 524 -19.80 -16.05 -13.16
N ALA A 525 -18.76 -16.84 -13.45
CA ALA A 525 -18.18 -17.76 -12.46
C ALA A 525 -17.25 -17.02 -11.48
N ASP A 526 -16.88 -15.80 -11.88
CA ASP A 526 -15.70 -15.02 -11.60
C ASP A 526 -16.10 -13.53 -11.67
N ILE A 527 -16.80 -13.06 -10.63
CA ILE A 527 -17.10 -11.63 -10.46
C ILE A 527 -15.87 -11.01 -9.78
N ASP A 528 -15.24 -10.03 -10.43
CA ASP A 528 -14.12 -9.27 -9.85
C ASP A 528 -14.64 -8.25 -8.84
N LEU A 529 -13.90 -8.03 -7.76
CA LEU A 529 -14.46 -7.42 -6.54
C LEU A 529 -13.79 -6.07 -6.23
N PRO A 530 -14.53 -4.95 -6.23
CA PRO A 530 -13.96 -3.64 -5.89
C PRO A 530 -13.42 -3.67 -4.46
N ALA A 531 -12.17 -3.23 -4.29
CA ALA A 531 -11.48 -3.24 -3.00
C ALA A 531 -12.29 -2.52 -1.91
N ALA A 532 -12.40 -3.15 -0.73
CA ALA A 532 -13.33 -2.81 0.35
C ALA A 532 -13.38 -1.30 0.62
N ARG A 533 -14.55 -0.71 0.35
CA ARG A 533 -14.81 0.74 0.44
C ARG A 533 -15.23 1.11 1.86
N VAL A 534 -14.76 2.25 2.33
CA VAL A 534 -14.92 2.71 3.73
C VAL A 534 -15.38 4.16 3.79
N LEU A 535 -15.97 4.55 4.92
CA LEU A 535 -16.40 5.93 5.23
C LEU A 535 -15.31 6.70 5.97
N THR A 536 -14.43 5.96 6.66
CA THR A 536 -13.37 6.43 7.54
C THR A 536 -12.01 5.90 7.05
N THR A 537 -10.97 5.99 7.87
CA THR A 537 -9.63 5.51 7.54
C THR A 537 -9.50 4.03 7.85
N GLY A 538 -9.45 3.15 6.83
CA GLY A 538 -9.34 1.71 7.03
C GLY A 538 -9.10 0.91 5.75
N ARG A 539 -9.09 -0.42 5.89
CA ARG A 539 -9.03 -1.41 4.79
C ARG A 539 -10.16 -2.45 4.83
N PHE A 540 -11.14 -2.27 5.72
CA PHE A 540 -12.17 -3.24 6.05
C PHE A 540 -13.52 -2.49 6.18
N PRO A 541 -14.67 -3.01 5.69
CA PRO A 541 -15.92 -2.27 5.55
C PRO A 541 -16.45 -1.62 6.84
N ASP A 542 -16.91 -0.38 6.75
CA ASP A 542 -17.43 0.38 7.90
C ASP A 542 -18.92 0.11 8.17
N LEU A 543 -19.28 0.04 9.46
CA LEU A 543 -20.64 -0.31 9.88
C LEU A 543 -21.42 0.94 10.28
N VAL A 544 -22.52 1.22 9.56
CA VAL A 544 -23.37 2.38 9.80
C VAL A 544 -24.64 2.00 10.57
N THR A 545 -25.00 2.79 11.58
CA THR A 545 -26.23 2.62 12.37
C THR A 545 -26.88 3.98 12.69
N GLN A 546 -28.19 4.01 12.98
CA GLN A 546 -28.93 5.24 13.30
C GLN A 546 -29.58 5.14 14.69
N LYS A 547 -29.39 6.15 15.54
CA LYS A 547 -30.03 6.24 16.86
C LYS A 547 -31.49 6.68 16.75
N THR A 548 -32.30 6.34 17.74
CA THR A 548 -33.70 6.79 17.90
C THR A 548 -33.89 8.31 17.92
N ASN A 549 -32.83 9.09 18.15
CA ASN A 549 -32.81 10.55 18.01
C ASN A 549 -32.33 11.06 16.62
N GLY A 550 -32.27 10.18 15.63
CA GLY A 550 -31.85 10.44 14.26
C GLY A 550 -30.33 10.51 14.01
N THR A 551 -29.49 10.49 15.04
CA THR A 551 -28.03 10.62 14.88
C THR A 551 -27.42 9.35 14.31
N VAL A 552 -26.62 9.47 13.24
CA VAL A 552 -25.90 8.34 12.62
C VAL A 552 -24.56 8.11 13.35
N GLN A 553 -24.23 6.84 13.61
CA GLN A 553 -22.91 6.39 14.04
C GLN A 553 -22.26 5.52 12.97
N VAL A 554 -20.95 5.69 12.79
CA VAL A 554 -20.08 4.73 12.13
C VAL A 554 -19.28 3.98 13.20
N LEU A 555 -19.17 2.66 13.06
CA LEU A 555 -18.20 1.83 13.77
C LEU A 555 -17.12 1.46 12.74
N PRO A 556 -15.94 2.09 12.76
CA PRO A 556 -14.84 1.74 11.86
C PRO A 556 -14.37 0.33 12.19
N THR A 557 -14.32 -0.56 11.20
CA THR A 557 -13.97 -1.96 11.52
C THR A 557 -12.48 -2.18 11.57
N ALA A 558 -11.70 -1.66 10.62
CA ALA A 558 -10.24 -1.75 10.65
C ALA A 558 -9.68 -3.19 10.86
N GLY A 559 -10.48 -4.24 10.61
CA GLY A 559 -10.16 -5.66 10.81
C GLY A 559 -10.76 -6.23 12.10
N GLN A 560 -10.38 -7.45 12.51
CA GLN A 560 -10.59 -7.88 13.90
C GLN A 560 -9.40 -8.65 14.52
N THR A 561 -8.64 -8.05 15.45
CA THR A 561 -7.60 -8.76 16.23
C THR A 561 -8.25 -9.74 17.17
N ASP A 562 -7.79 -10.99 17.14
CA ASP A 562 -8.23 -12.06 18.01
C ASP A 562 -7.11 -13.12 18.10
N PHE A 563 -7.15 -13.95 19.13
CA PHE A 563 -6.05 -14.82 19.48
C PHE A 563 -6.44 -16.29 19.24
N THR A 564 -5.58 -17.01 18.51
CA THR A 564 -5.86 -18.36 18.03
C THR A 564 -5.51 -19.43 19.08
N GLY A 565 -5.66 -20.71 18.72
CA GLY A 565 -5.33 -21.83 19.61
C GLY A 565 -3.86 -21.85 20.04
N SER A 566 -3.60 -22.18 21.30
CA SER A 566 -2.26 -22.07 21.88
C SER A 566 -1.27 -23.12 21.38
N VAL A 567 -0.06 -22.66 21.03
CA VAL A 567 1.13 -23.50 20.83
C VAL A 567 1.83 -23.67 22.17
N SER A 568 2.40 -24.86 22.44
CA SER A 568 3.11 -25.14 23.69
C SER A 568 4.43 -25.87 23.45
N THR A 569 5.43 -25.53 24.26
CA THR A 569 6.76 -26.15 24.25
C THR A 569 6.82 -27.43 25.11
N THR A 570 7.79 -28.30 24.82
CA THR A 570 7.96 -29.61 25.49
C THR A 570 9.06 -29.64 26.56
N ALA A 571 9.86 -28.57 26.69
CA ALA A 571 10.87 -28.46 27.75
C ALA A 571 10.21 -28.23 29.12
N ASN A 572 10.89 -28.59 30.21
CA ASN A 572 10.44 -28.29 31.58
C ASN A 572 10.86 -26.88 32.01
N TRP A 573 9.92 -25.95 32.04
CA TRP A 573 10.17 -24.55 32.39
C TRP A 573 10.17 -24.25 33.91
N LYS A 574 9.79 -25.20 34.78
CA LYS A 574 9.82 -25.01 36.25
C LYS A 574 11.20 -24.72 36.83
N ARG A 575 12.26 -24.94 36.05
CA ARG A 575 13.67 -24.71 36.43
C ARG A 575 14.09 -23.23 36.33
N PHE A 576 13.21 -22.35 35.88
CA PHE A 576 13.51 -20.93 35.69
C PHE A 576 12.66 -20.05 36.61
N ASP A 577 13.25 -19.00 37.19
CA ASP A 577 12.56 -18.03 38.07
C ASP A 577 12.18 -16.73 37.35
N LEU A 578 12.81 -16.49 36.20
CA LEU A 578 12.53 -15.40 35.28
C LEU A 578 12.43 -16.00 33.87
N VAL A 579 11.36 -15.68 33.15
CA VAL A 579 11.13 -16.01 31.74
C VAL A 579 10.47 -14.81 31.09
N VAL A 580 11.08 -14.25 30.04
CA VAL A 580 10.58 -13.07 29.32
C VAL A 580 10.85 -13.27 27.82
N ALA A 581 9.87 -13.00 26.96
CA ALA A 581 10.10 -12.93 25.52
C ALA A 581 10.64 -11.53 25.18
N VAL A 582 11.72 -11.45 24.39
CA VAL A 582 12.57 -10.24 24.27
C VAL A 582 12.70 -9.66 22.85
N GLY A 583 11.91 -10.16 21.89
CA GLY A 583 12.11 -9.84 20.47
C GLY A 583 13.34 -10.56 19.92
N ASP A 584 13.83 -10.12 18.75
CA ASP A 584 15.02 -10.69 18.11
C ASP A 584 16.29 -10.09 18.74
N VAL A 585 16.92 -10.82 19.67
CA VAL A 585 18.22 -10.42 20.25
C VAL A 585 19.38 -11.21 19.64
N THR A 586 19.10 -12.25 18.85
CA THR A 586 20.08 -13.13 18.19
C THR A 586 20.40 -12.77 16.74
N GLY A 587 19.65 -11.83 16.15
CA GLY A 587 19.83 -11.34 14.77
C GLY A 587 19.21 -12.26 13.70
N ASP A 588 18.37 -13.22 14.08
CA ASP A 588 17.83 -14.25 13.17
C ASP A 588 16.43 -13.93 12.59
N LYS A 589 15.89 -12.76 12.96
CA LYS A 589 14.56 -12.21 12.62
C LYS A 589 13.38 -12.93 13.29
N ARG A 590 13.57 -13.51 14.49
CA ARG A 590 12.51 -14.22 15.25
C ARG A 590 12.46 -13.79 16.71
N GLY A 591 11.31 -13.96 17.37
CA GLY A 591 11.17 -13.67 18.80
C GLY A 591 11.91 -14.68 19.68
N ASP A 592 12.88 -14.19 20.45
CA ASP A 592 13.66 -14.97 21.41
C ASP A 592 13.08 -14.91 22.83
N VAL A 593 13.48 -15.87 23.67
CA VAL A 593 13.14 -15.91 25.10
C VAL A 593 14.39 -15.85 25.98
N LEU A 594 14.42 -14.89 26.90
CA LEU A 594 15.45 -14.76 27.93
C LEU A 594 14.95 -15.41 29.23
N ALA A 595 15.71 -16.38 29.75
CA ALA A 595 15.33 -17.12 30.96
C ALA A 595 16.51 -17.33 31.93
N ARG A 596 16.23 -17.25 33.24
CA ARG A 596 17.22 -17.38 34.32
C ARG A 596 17.01 -18.65 35.15
N ALA A 597 18.07 -19.42 35.37
CA ALA A 597 17.99 -20.71 36.06
C ALA A 597 17.97 -20.56 37.59
N VAL A 598 17.02 -21.25 38.24
CA VAL A 598 16.89 -21.32 39.72
C VAL A 598 18.14 -21.88 40.40
N SER A 599 18.89 -22.75 39.71
CA SER A 599 20.04 -23.48 40.26
C SER A 599 21.27 -22.62 40.55
N ASP A 600 21.48 -21.55 39.78
CA ASP A 600 22.75 -20.82 39.73
C ASP A 600 22.61 -19.33 39.38
N GLY A 601 21.39 -18.84 39.09
CA GLY A 601 21.13 -17.45 38.72
C GLY A 601 21.63 -17.05 37.33
N THR A 602 22.11 -18.00 36.50
CA THR A 602 22.58 -17.72 35.13
C THR A 602 21.39 -17.53 34.20
N THR A 603 21.36 -16.37 33.54
CA THR A 603 20.47 -16.05 32.43
C THR A 603 21.05 -16.57 31.11
N ARG A 604 20.19 -17.07 30.22
CA ARG A 604 20.50 -17.51 28.86
C ARG A 604 19.40 -17.05 27.89
N VAL A 605 19.76 -16.95 26.61
CA VAL A 605 18.83 -16.69 25.50
C VAL A 605 18.42 -18.01 24.84
N TYR A 606 17.16 -18.16 24.48
CA TYR A 606 16.56 -19.35 23.87
C TYR A 606 15.88 -18.93 22.56
N ALA A 607 16.47 -19.33 21.43
CA ALA A 607 16.10 -18.83 20.12
C ALA A 607 14.71 -19.28 19.64
N GLY A 608 13.99 -18.43 18.93
CA GLY A 608 12.68 -18.73 18.35
C GLY A 608 12.73 -19.61 17.10
N ASP A 609 11.74 -20.49 16.89
CA ASP A 609 11.63 -21.29 15.65
C ASP A 609 10.73 -20.67 14.58
N GLY A 610 10.03 -19.57 14.90
CA GLY A 610 9.07 -18.90 14.03
C GLY A 610 7.70 -19.61 13.93
N THR A 611 7.48 -20.68 14.69
CA THR A 611 6.22 -21.45 14.74
C THR A 611 5.56 -21.43 16.12
N GLY A 612 5.95 -20.48 16.99
CA GLY A 612 5.46 -20.39 18.37
C GLY A 612 6.18 -21.34 19.33
N LYS A 613 7.35 -21.88 18.95
CA LYS A 613 8.24 -22.65 19.83
C LYS A 613 9.60 -21.98 19.92
N VAL A 614 10.38 -22.41 20.91
CA VAL A 614 11.76 -21.96 21.14
C VAL A 614 12.68 -23.15 21.38
N ALA A 615 13.99 -22.93 21.22
CA ALA A 615 15.03 -23.92 21.46
C ALA A 615 14.97 -24.51 22.89
N THR A 616 15.36 -25.78 23.03
CA THR A 616 15.45 -26.47 24.33
C THR A 616 16.78 -26.19 25.07
N THR A 617 17.78 -25.69 24.36
CA THR A 617 19.12 -25.34 24.86
C THR A 617 19.35 -23.85 24.63
N GLY A 618 19.80 -23.14 25.66
CA GLY A 618 20.01 -21.69 25.62
C GLY A 618 21.48 -21.29 25.46
N THR A 619 21.72 -20.19 24.76
CA THR A 619 23.02 -19.58 24.47
C THR A 619 23.32 -18.40 25.40
N ALA A 620 24.42 -17.67 25.14
CA ALA A 620 24.81 -16.42 25.82
C ALA A 620 24.68 -16.42 27.37
N PRO A 621 25.32 -17.36 28.09
CA PRO A 621 25.20 -17.45 29.54
C PRO A 621 25.79 -16.22 30.25
N THR A 622 24.99 -15.57 31.10
CA THR A 622 25.41 -14.37 31.85
C THR A 622 24.77 -14.31 33.24
N THR A 623 25.52 -13.78 34.21
CA THR A 623 25.03 -13.49 35.58
C THR A 623 24.66 -12.01 35.78
N ALA A 624 24.78 -11.17 34.74
CA ALA A 624 24.55 -9.72 34.85
C ALA A 624 23.09 -9.35 35.23
N PHE A 625 22.14 -10.26 34.97
CA PHE A 625 20.73 -10.14 35.37
C PHE A 625 20.40 -10.77 36.73
N ALA A 626 21.36 -11.34 37.47
CA ALA A 626 21.10 -11.93 38.79
C ALA A 626 20.47 -10.94 39.81
N PRO A 627 20.79 -9.63 39.83
CA PRO A 627 20.13 -8.66 40.70
C PRO A 627 18.71 -8.24 40.26
N ALA A 628 18.24 -8.67 39.08
CA ALA A 628 16.94 -8.25 38.54
C ALA A 628 15.79 -9.01 39.19
N ARG A 629 14.75 -8.26 39.59
CA ARG A 629 13.44 -8.83 39.98
C ARG A 629 12.45 -8.85 38.81
N THR A 630 12.73 -8.09 37.76
CA THR A 630 11.89 -7.92 36.58
C THR A 630 12.81 -7.58 35.41
N VAL A 631 12.55 -8.18 34.26
CA VAL A 631 13.20 -7.88 32.97
C VAL A 631 12.11 -7.53 31.98
N ILE A 632 12.42 -6.56 31.11
CA ILE A 632 11.51 -5.91 30.18
C ILE A 632 12.17 -5.95 28.81
N ALA A 633 11.48 -6.52 27.82
CA ALA A 633 11.81 -6.32 26.42
C ALA A 633 11.65 -4.83 26.09
N ALA A 634 12.73 -4.12 25.77
CA ALA A 634 12.68 -2.68 25.60
C ALA A 634 12.52 -2.25 24.12
N GLY A 635 12.57 -3.20 23.19
CA GLY A 635 12.73 -2.88 21.75
C GLY A 635 14.08 -2.19 21.53
N ASP A 636 14.21 -1.48 20.41
CA ASP A 636 15.35 -0.60 20.16
C ASP A 636 15.21 0.69 21.00
N TRP A 637 15.88 0.73 22.16
CA TRP A 637 15.70 1.79 23.16
C TRP A 637 16.72 2.91 23.00
N ASP A 638 17.98 2.58 22.69
CA ASP A 638 19.01 3.59 22.40
C ASP A 638 19.19 3.95 20.91
N ARG A 639 18.42 3.32 20.01
CA ARG A 639 18.35 3.55 18.54
C ARG A 639 19.61 3.10 17.79
N ASP A 640 20.17 1.96 18.17
CA ASP A 640 21.26 1.29 17.44
C ASP A 640 20.77 0.26 16.40
N GLY A 641 19.45 0.01 16.36
CA GLY A 641 18.80 -0.92 15.43
C GLY A 641 18.65 -2.36 15.96
N ARG A 642 18.95 -2.62 17.23
CA ARG A 642 18.86 -3.95 17.87
C ARG A 642 17.83 -3.96 19.00
N ASN A 643 17.43 -5.15 19.46
CA ASN A 643 16.55 -5.25 20.63
C ASN A 643 17.33 -5.18 21.95
N ASP A 644 16.99 -4.18 22.75
CA ASP A 644 17.53 -3.92 24.08
C ASP A 644 16.68 -4.55 25.18
N VAL A 645 17.30 -4.67 26.36
CA VAL A 645 16.65 -5.19 27.55
C VAL A 645 16.79 -4.21 28.72
N ILE A 646 15.68 -3.88 29.37
CA ILE A 646 15.68 -3.10 30.62
C ILE A 646 15.41 -4.03 31.80
N SER A 647 16.16 -3.85 32.90
CA SER A 647 15.92 -4.57 34.16
C SER A 647 15.52 -3.63 35.29
N VAL A 648 14.61 -4.07 36.15
CA VAL A 648 14.37 -3.48 37.47
C VAL A 648 15.08 -4.35 38.51
N GLY A 649 16.08 -3.78 39.20
CA GLY A 649 16.73 -4.42 40.33
C GLY A 649 15.86 -4.41 41.60
N SER A 650 16.08 -5.37 42.50
CA SER A 650 15.40 -5.42 43.82
C SER A 650 15.54 -4.11 44.61
N ALA A 651 16.72 -3.47 44.54
CA ALA A 651 17.02 -2.18 45.17
C ALA A 651 16.48 -0.94 44.39
N GLY A 652 15.44 -1.08 43.57
CA GLY A 652 14.79 0.04 42.87
C GLY A 652 15.62 0.72 41.78
N LYS A 653 16.68 0.07 41.29
CA LYS A 653 17.54 0.60 40.21
C LYS A 653 17.06 0.09 38.85
N LEU A 654 16.71 1.01 37.95
CA LEU A 654 16.39 0.72 36.55
C LEU A 654 17.67 0.76 35.71
N ARG A 655 17.90 -0.28 34.89
CA ARG A 655 19.12 -0.42 34.09
C ARG A 655 18.82 -0.84 32.65
N LEU A 656 19.49 -0.21 31.69
CA LEU A 656 19.51 -0.58 30.28
C LEU A 656 20.66 -1.57 30.01
N PHE A 657 20.41 -2.56 29.17
CA PHE A 657 21.37 -3.51 28.62
C PHE A 657 21.23 -3.46 27.09
N THR A 658 22.09 -2.70 26.42
CA THR A 658 22.04 -2.60 24.95
C THR A 658 22.34 -3.96 24.32
N GLY A 659 21.59 -4.33 23.28
CA GLY A 659 21.80 -5.57 22.53
C GLY A 659 23.10 -5.57 21.70
N ARG A 660 23.54 -6.74 21.24
CA ARG A 660 24.55 -6.88 20.17
C ARG A 660 24.05 -7.55 18.90
N GLY A 661 22.85 -8.13 18.91
CA GLY A 661 22.33 -8.91 17.78
C GLY A 661 23.04 -10.27 17.60
N ASP A 662 23.64 -10.80 18.67
CA ASP A 662 24.29 -12.12 18.76
C ASP A 662 23.82 -12.93 19.99
N GLY A 663 22.74 -12.47 20.65
CA GLY A 663 22.26 -12.95 21.94
C GLY A 663 23.00 -12.38 23.16
N THR A 664 24.04 -11.56 22.99
CA THR A 664 24.79 -10.93 24.08
C THR A 664 24.43 -9.45 24.29
N PHE A 665 24.83 -8.91 25.45
CA PHE A 665 24.51 -7.55 25.88
C PHE A 665 25.75 -6.74 26.29
N THR A 666 25.66 -5.42 26.21
CA THR A 666 26.70 -4.49 26.68
C THR A 666 26.77 -4.40 28.20
N ARG A 667 27.69 -3.59 28.74
CA ARG A 667 27.77 -3.32 30.18
C ARG A 667 26.63 -2.38 30.59
N SER A 668 25.76 -2.81 31.50
CA SER A 668 24.51 -2.08 31.76
C SER A 668 24.67 -0.67 32.32
N THR A 669 23.92 0.25 31.71
CA THR A 669 23.80 1.67 32.09
C THR A 669 22.72 1.84 33.16
N LEU A 670 22.88 2.82 34.06
CA LEU A 670 21.88 3.14 35.09
C LEU A 670 20.94 4.24 34.56
N LEU A 671 19.66 3.93 34.36
CA LEU A 671 18.64 4.89 33.92
C LEU A 671 18.02 5.66 35.10
N SER A 672 17.80 4.99 36.25
CA SER A 672 17.21 5.60 37.44
C SER A 672 17.50 4.80 38.72
N SER A 673 17.51 5.48 39.86
CA SER A 673 17.54 4.89 41.20
C SER A 673 16.19 5.00 41.96
N ALA A 674 15.15 5.54 41.33
CA ALA A 674 13.87 5.88 41.97
C ALA A 674 12.75 4.83 41.72
N TRP A 675 13.08 3.64 41.21
CA TRP A 675 12.09 2.65 40.77
C TRP A 675 11.50 1.76 41.88
N SER A 676 11.79 2.06 43.14
CA SER A 676 11.30 1.30 44.30
C SER A 676 9.79 1.41 44.54
N SER A 677 9.15 2.51 44.09
CA SER A 677 7.70 2.72 44.22
C SER A 677 6.86 2.10 43.10
N TYR A 678 7.48 1.69 42.00
CA TYR A 678 6.80 1.05 40.87
C TYR A 678 6.77 -0.46 41.06
N THR A 679 5.58 -1.04 41.22
CA THR A 679 5.39 -2.47 41.49
C THR A 679 5.67 -3.30 40.24
N SER A 680 5.11 -2.89 39.10
CA SER A 680 5.29 -3.53 37.79
C SER A 680 5.66 -2.50 36.72
N THR A 681 6.37 -2.93 35.67
CA THR A 681 6.77 -2.07 34.54
C THR A 681 6.92 -2.92 33.27
N ALA A 682 6.50 -2.39 32.13
CA ALA A 682 6.68 -2.98 30.79
C ALA A 682 6.95 -1.86 29.76
N ALA A 683 7.52 -2.21 28.60
CA ALA A 683 7.63 -1.30 27.47
C ALA A 683 6.36 -1.40 26.62
N VAL A 684 5.76 -0.26 26.29
CA VAL A 684 4.47 -0.17 25.57
C VAL A 684 4.61 0.31 24.13
N GLY A 685 5.83 0.61 23.68
CA GLY A 685 6.05 1.18 22.36
C GLY A 685 5.83 2.69 22.38
N ASP A 686 5.71 3.29 21.20
CA ASP A 686 5.49 4.72 21.05
C ASP A 686 4.02 5.08 21.31
N VAL A 687 3.60 5.11 22.58
CA VAL A 687 2.21 5.43 22.96
C VAL A 687 1.82 6.89 22.67
N ASN A 688 2.80 7.74 22.31
CA ASN A 688 2.62 9.19 22.21
C ASN A 688 2.85 9.77 20.79
N GLY A 689 3.52 9.03 19.91
CA GLY A 689 3.77 9.40 18.51
C GLY A 689 5.07 10.20 18.29
N ASP A 690 6.11 9.98 19.09
CA ASP A 690 7.41 10.67 18.97
C ASP A 690 8.55 9.80 18.38
N GLY A 691 8.23 8.56 18.03
CA GLY A 691 9.06 7.52 17.45
C GLY A 691 9.93 6.74 18.44
N ARG A 692 9.74 6.85 19.77
CA ARG A 692 10.54 6.13 20.78
C ARG A 692 9.69 5.17 21.60
N VAL A 693 10.33 4.15 22.16
CA VAL A 693 9.65 3.20 23.05
C VAL A 693 9.44 3.83 24.43
N ASP A 694 8.19 3.96 24.85
CA ASP A 694 7.81 4.43 26.17
C ASP A 694 7.61 3.26 27.16
N LEU A 695 7.70 3.54 28.46
CA LEU A 695 7.42 2.58 29.53
C LEU A 695 6.07 2.84 30.19
N ALA A 696 5.28 1.80 30.40
CA ALA A 696 4.16 1.80 31.33
C ALA A 696 4.62 1.23 32.68
N ALA A 697 4.38 1.96 33.77
CA ALA A 697 4.80 1.58 35.12
C ALA A 697 3.64 1.76 36.11
N ARG A 698 3.22 0.67 36.77
CA ARG A 698 2.20 0.75 37.83
C ARG A 698 2.87 1.09 39.15
N ARG A 699 2.38 2.09 39.86
CA ARG A 699 2.92 2.54 41.15
C ARG A 699 2.17 1.89 42.32
N SER A 700 2.74 1.94 43.52
CA SER A 700 2.16 1.38 44.74
C SER A 700 0.83 2.02 45.19
N ASP A 701 0.48 3.19 44.64
CA ASP A 701 -0.85 3.81 44.78
C ASP A 701 -1.93 3.19 43.86
N GLY A 702 -1.54 2.21 43.04
CA GLY A 702 -2.41 1.47 42.14
C GLY A 702 -2.55 2.05 40.73
N TYR A 703 -2.10 3.30 40.50
CA TYR A 703 -2.23 3.97 39.19
C TYR A 703 -1.13 3.57 38.21
N LEU A 704 -1.46 3.62 36.92
CA LEU A 704 -0.49 3.51 35.84
C LEU A 704 0.14 4.88 35.54
N TYR A 705 1.44 4.86 35.29
CA TYR A 705 2.21 5.99 34.81
C TYR A 705 2.84 5.62 33.47
N LEU A 706 2.75 6.52 32.50
CA LEU A 706 3.46 6.43 31.23
C LEU A 706 4.72 7.29 31.36
N VAL A 707 5.88 6.71 31.06
CA VAL A 707 7.19 7.35 31.20
C VAL A 707 7.85 7.35 29.83
N PRO A 708 7.86 8.50 29.14
CA PRO A 708 8.36 8.53 27.77
C PRO A 708 9.88 8.47 27.70
N ALA A 709 10.43 7.99 26.59
CA ALA A 709 11.86 8.03 26.33
C ALA A 709 12.29 9.38 25.74
N THR A 710 13.55 9.79 25.97
CA THR A 710 14.15 11.00 25.38
C THR A 710 14.98 10.68 24.15
N SER A 711 15.29 11.71 23.36
CA SER A 711 16.24 11.65 22.23
C SER A 711 17.71 11.38 22.64
N ARG A 712 17.97 10.93 23.87
CA ARG A 712 19.27 10.50 24.38
C ARG A 712 19.23 9.12 25.06
N GLY A 713 18.18 8.32 24.82
CA GLY A 713 17.98 7.02 25.47
C GLY A 713 17.74 7.10 27.00
N THR A 714 17.41 8.29 27.53
CA THR A 714 17.09 8.49 28.95
C THR A 714 15.58 8.50 29.17
N LEU A 715 15.15 8.42 30.43
CA LEU A 715 13.76 8.62 30.80
C LEU A 715 13.38 10.11 30.75
N GLY A 716 12.14 10.39 30.34
CA GLY A 716 11.44 11.66 30.51
C GLY A 716 10.59 11.69 31.79
N THR A 717 9.70 12.69 31.88
CA THR A 717 8.83 12.90 33.06
C THR A 717 7.66 11.91 33.09
N PRO A 718 7.47 11.11 34.16
CA PRO A 718 6.30 10.25 34.33
C PRO A 718 4.99 11.02 34.34
N VAL A 719 4.06 10.67 33.44
CA VAL A 719 2.69 11.20 33.38
C VAL A 719 1.74 10.14 33.92
N ARG A 720 0.83 10.54 34.81
CA ARG A 720 -0.18 9.63 35.38
C ARG A 720 -1.33 9.46 34.40
N ASP A 721 -1.57 8.24 33.95
CA ASP A 721 -2.78 7.90 33.19
C ASP A 721 -4.02 7.94 34.11
N ARG A 722 -5.17 8.33 33.53
CA ARG A 722 -6.48 8.38 34.21
C ARG A 722 -7.60 7.65 33.46
N ALA A 723 -7.35 7.18 32.24
CA ALA A 723 -8.27 6.32 31.51
C ALA A 723 -8.33 4.93 32.17
N LEU A 724 -7.18 4.45 32.65
CA LEU A 724 -7.05 3.14 33.28
C LEU A 724 -7.30 3.17 34.79
N ASN A 725 -8.26 2.34 35.22
CA ASN A 725 -8.63 2.12 36.62
C ASN A 725 -7.69 1.10 37.30
N THR A 726 -7.91 0.84 38.60
CA THR A 726 -7.05 -0.04 39.40
C THR A 726 -7.36 -1.55 39.29
N GLY A 727 -8.27 -1.96 38.39
CA GLY A 727 -8.88 -3.30 38.33
C GLY A 727 -8.10 -4.39 37.58
N PHE A 728 -6.85 -4.15 37.19
CA PHE A 728 -6.00 -5.13 36.49
C PHE A 728 -4.93 -5.74 37.41
N ASP A 729 -4.60 -7.03 37.20
CA ASP A 729 -3.55 -7.72 37.96
C ASP A 729 -2.20 -7.82 37.22
N THR A 730 -2.25 -7.84 35.89
CA THR A 730 -1.11 -8.03 35.00
C THR A 730 -1.25 -7.06 33.83
N PHE A 731 -0.13 -6.57 33.33
CA PHE A 731 -0.07 -5.86 32.07
C PHE A 731 1.21 -6.22 31.31
N ALA A 732 1.15 -6.19 29.99
CA ALA A 732 2.28 -6.54 29.12
C ALA A 732 2.26 -5.69 27.84
N GLY A 733 3.46 -5.43 27.33
CA GLY A 733 3.73 -4.78 26.05
C GLY A 733 5.08 -5.26 25.53
N SER A 734 5.39 -4.96 24.27
CA SER A 734 6.55 -5.52 23.55
C SER A 734 7.27 -4.51 22.65
N ALA A 735 7.04 -3.22 22.90
CA ALA A 735 7.24 -2.13 21.95
C ALA A 735 6.37 -2.18 20.67
N ALA A 736 5.61 -3.25 20.42
CA ALA A 736 4.78 -3.39 19.23
C ALA A 736 3.40 -2.74 19.33
N ASP A 737 2.97 -2.18 18.20
CA ASP A 737 1.58 -1.96 17.80
C ASP A 737 0.84 -3.32 17.69
N LEU A 738 -0.34 -3.41 18.31
CA LEU A 738 -1.23 -4.58 18.28
C LEU A 738 -2.54 -4.29 17.52
N THR A 739 -2.98 -3.03 17.44
CA THR A 739 -4.22 -2.57 16.81
C THR A 739 -4.09 -2.37 15.29
N GLY A 740 -2.91 -1.95 14.83
CA GLY A 740 -2.62 -1.50 13.47
C GLY A 740 -2.63 0.01 13.25
N ASP A 741 -2.70 0.82 14.31
CA ASP A 741 -2.77 2.29 14.22
C ASP A 741 -1.40 3.00 14.13
N ALA A 742 -0.31 2.23 14.15
CA ALA A 742 1.09 2.66 14.21
C ALA A 742 1.50 3.38 15.50
N VAL A 743 0.77 3.16 16.60
CA VAL A 743 1.04 3.66 17.96
C VAL A 743 1.34 2.47 18.88
N GLY A 744 2.02 2.72 20.01
CA GLY A 744 2.30 1.70 21.01
C GLY A 744 1.05 1.27 21.80
N ASP A 745 0.90 -0.04 22.05
CA ASP A 745 -0.27 -0.63 22.69
C ASP A 745 0.02 -1.34 24.02
N LEU A 746 -1.03 -1.53 24.83
CA LEU A 746 -0.94 -2.23 26.11
C LEU A 746 -1.97 -3.35 26.25
N VAL A 747 -1.49 -4.56 26.55
CA VAL A 747 -2.33 -5.68 27.00
C VAL A 747 -2.54 -5.57 28.51
N LEU A 748 -3.80 -5.53 28.94
CA LEU A 748 -4.22 -5.58 30.34
C LEU A 748 -4.89 -6.92 30.64
N ARG A 749 -4.76 -7.42 31.87
CA ARG A 749 -5.58 -8.52 32.39
C ARG A 749 -6.40 -8.10 33.61
N SER A 750 -7.71 -8.35 33.54
CA SER A 750 -8.65 -8.15 34.64
C SER A 750 -8.29 -8.97 35.88
N ALA A 751 -8.19 -8.32 37.04
CA ALA A 751 -7.89 -8.98 38.31
C ALA A 751 -9.04 -9.88 38.82
N SER A 752 -10.28 -9.57 38.44
CA SER A 752 -11.49 -10.28 38.87
C SER A 752 -11.93 -11.37 37.89
N THR A 753 -11.88 -11.10 36.59
CA THR A 753 -12.40 -11.99 35.54
C THR A 753 -11.31 -12.78 34.78
N ARG A 754 -10.03 -12.43 34.92
CA ARG A 754 -8.88 -13.01 34.20
C ARG A 754 -8.86 -12.83 32.68
N GLU A 755 -9.95 -12.32 32.10
CA GLU A 755 -10.04 -11.77 30.74
C GLU A 755 -8.85 -10.85 30.41
N THR A 756 -8.25 -11.00 29.23
CA THR A 756 -7.30 -10.00 28.69
C THR A 756 -8.00 -9.01 27.76
N LYS A 757 -7.46 -7.80 27.66
CA LYS A 757 -7.92 -6.73 26.78
C LYS A 757 -6.73 -5.98 26.20
N ILE A 758 -6.88 -5.43 25.01
CA ILE A 758 -5.91 -4.49 24.41
C ILE A 758 -6.44 -3.07 24.63
N VAL A 759 -5.57 -2.15 25.02
CA VAL A 759 -5.86 -0.72 25.13
C VAL A 759 -4.89 0.02 24.22
N ALA A 760 -5.45 0.82 23.31
CA ALA A 760 -4.68 1.53 22.30
C ALA A 760 -3.91 2.72 22.88
N GLY A 761 -2.79 3.08 22.23
CA GLY A 761 -2.15 4.39 22.38
C GLY A 761 -3.03 5.56 21.96
N LEU A 762 -2.53 6.80 22.07
CA LEU A 762 -3.21 8.00 21.54
C LEU A 762 -2.18 8.96 20.91
N PRO A 763 -2.16 9.12 19.58
CA PRO A 763 -1.15 9.93 18.90
C PRO A 763 -1.34 11.43 19.18
N GLY A 764 -0.22 12.17 19.26
CA GLY A 764 -0.22 13.64 19.35
C GLY A 764 0.63 14.22 20.48
N SER A 765 1.77 13.58 20.78
CA SER A 765 2.75 14.00 21.79
C SER A 765 2.18 14.10 23.22
N LYS A 766 1.17 13.27 23.51
CA LYS A 766 0.60 13.09 24.86
C LYS A 766 0.80 11.63 25.26
N PRO A 767 1.59 11.31 26.30
CA PRO A 767 1.64 9.96 26.84
C PRO A 767 0.32 9.68 27.57
N ALA A 768 -0.63 9.07 26.86
CA ALA A 768 -1.97 8.73 27.32
C ALA A 768 -2.49 7.49 26.56
N LEU A 769 -3.24 6.63 27.23
CA LEU A 769 -3.91 5.48 26.62
C LEU A 769 -5.40 5.78 26.37
N SER A 770 -6.00 5.04 25.44
CA SER A 770 -7.42 5.15 25.12
C SER A 770 -8.34 4.78 26.30
N THR A 771 -9.48 5.45 26.41
CA THR A 771 -10.56 5.04 27.33
C THR A 771 -11.36 3.83 26.82
N SER A 772 -11.19 3.47 25.56
CA SER A 772 -11.82 2.30 24.93
C SER A 772 -10.83 1.14 24.87
N SER A 773 -11.34 -0.09 25.05
CA SER A 773 -10.53 -1.31 25.12
C SER A 773 -11.13 -2.42 24.26
N MET A 774 -10.28 -3.12 23.52
CA MET A 774 -10.64 -4.25 22.68
C MET A 774 -10.63 -5.56 23.46
N GLY A 775 -11.52 -6.50 23.14
CA GLY A 775 -11.77 -7.72 23.91
C GLY A 775 -13.04 -7.62 24.79
N PRO A 776 -13.25 -8.52 25.77
CA PRO A 776 -12.27 -9.44 26.33
C PRO A 776 -11.83 -10.58 25.39
N TYR A 777 -10.62 -11.07 25.61
CA TYR A 777 -10.06 -12.28 25.02
C TYR A 777 -9.73 -13.28 26.14
N ASP A 778 -10.27 -14.50 26.04
CA ASP A 778 -10.10 -15.53 27.08
C ASP A 778 -8.88 -16.44 26.84
N ALA A 779 -8.29 -16.39 25.65
CA ALA A 779 -7.27 -17.34 25.19
C ALA A 779 -5.97 -17.34 26.04
N ALA A 780 -5.70 -16.26 26.79
CA ALA A 780 -4.57 -16.14 27.71
C ALA A 780 -4.97 -16.10 29.21
N ALA A 781 -6.25 -16.28 29.55
CA ALA A 781 -6.76 -16.13 30.92
C ALA A 781 -6.14 -17.13 31.92
N SER A 782 -5.68 -18.30 31.45
CA SER A 782 -5.07 -19.37 32.26
C SER A 782 -3.54 -19.29 32.39
N LEU A 783 -2.90 -18.30 31.74
CA LEU A 783 -1.44 -18.16 31.75
C LEU A 783 -0.92 -17.39 32.97
N VAL A 784 0.33 -17.63 33.34
CA VAL A 784 1.09 -16.81 34.31
C VAL A 784 2.32 -16.22 33.64
N ASP A 785 2.87 -15.16 34.22
CA ASP A 785 4.04 -14.44 33.71
C ASP A 785 3.85 -13.99 32.24
N LEU A 786 2.76 -13.28 31.99
CA LEU A 786 2.35 -12.83 30.66
C LEU A 786 3.33 -11.78 30.09
N SER A 787 3.72 -11.99 28.84
CA SER A 787 4.58 -11.17 28.01
C SER A 787 3.97 -11.10 26.59
N VAL A 788 4.55 -10.29 25.71
CA VAL A 788 4.15 -10.17 24.30
C VAL A 788 5.41 -10.22 23.45
N ALA A 789 5.40 -10.94 22.32
CA ALA A 789 6.51 -10.96 21.37
C ALA A 789 6.10 -11.55 20.00
N PRO A 790 6.82 -11.25 18.91
CA PRO A 790 6.63 -11.88 17.60
C PRO A 790 7.19 -13.32 17.56
N MET A 791 6.37 -14.32 17.87
CA MET A 791 6.79 -15.73 18.00
C MET A 791 6.40 -16.61 16.80
N THR A 792 5.36 -16.21 16.06
CA THR A 792 4.79 -16.93 14.90
C THR A 792 4.79 -16.12 13.60
N GLY A 793 5.12 -14.83 13.69
CA GLY A 793 5.08 -13.86 12.60
C GLY A 793 5.69 -12.53 13.05
N THR A 794 5.30 -11.42 12.44
CA THR A 794 5.84 -10.08 12.74
C THR A 794 5.05 -9.27 13.78
N ARG A 795 3.91 -9.77 14.26
CA ARG A 795 3.05 -9.09 15.25
C ARG A 795 3.19 -9.70 16.64
N GLY A 796 2.83 -8.94 17.66
CA GLY A 796 2.84 -9.41 19.05
C GLY A 796 1.84 -10.56 19.30
N ASP A 797 2.38 -11.75 19.53
CA ASP A 797 1.69 -12.90 20.11
C ASP A 797 1.68 -12.77 21.64
N LEU A 798 0.66 -13.33 22.31
CA LEU A 798 0.68 -13.41 23.77
C LEU A 798 1.54 -14.60 24.20
N VAL A 799 2.51 -14.36 25.08
CA VAL A 799 3.45 -15.39 25.56
C VAL A 799 3.34 -15.50 27.07
N GLY A 800 3.38 -16.73 27.61
CA GLY A 800 3.42 -16.92 29.07
C GLY A 800 3.71 -18.36 29.44
N LEU A 801 3.74 -18.65 30.74
CA LEU A 801 3.78 -20.02 31.25
C LEU A 801 2.36 -20.52 31.49
N ASN A 802 2.12 -21.82 31.35
CA ASN A 802 0.88 -22.41 31.87
C ASN A 802 0.81 -22.26 33.40
N ALA A 803 -0.40 -22.37 34.00
CA ALA A 803 -0.58 -22.25 35.45
C ALA A 803 0.30 -23.19 36.30
N ALA A 804 0.73 -24.32 35.72
CA ALA A 804 1.63 -25.27 36.36
C ALA A 804 3.13 -24.91 36.25
N ARG A 805 3.49 -23.85 35.51
CA ARG A 805 4.87 -23.44 35.15
C ARG A 805 5.69 -24.52 34.42
N THR A 806 5.04 -25.54 33.84
CA THR A 806 5.76 -26.63 33.16
C THR A 806 6.14 -26.30 31.72
N ALA A 807 5.29 -25.55 30.99
CA ALA A 807 5.47 -25.24 29.58
C ALA A 807 5.38 -23.73 29.34
N LEU A 808 6.26 -23.21 28.48
CA LEU A 808 6.04 -21.95 27.77
C LEU A 808 4.95 -22.19 26.71
N VAL A 809 3.99 -21.26 26.69
CA VAL A 809 2.80 -21.25 25.85
C VAL A 809 2.79 -19.95 25.05
N VAL A 810 2.55 -20.06 23.75
CA VAL A 810 2.32 -18.93 22.83
C VAL A 810 0.86 -19.00 22.38
N VAL A 811 0.16 -17.87 22.40
CA VAL A 811 -1.21 -17.73 21.88
C VAL A 811 -1.11 -16.81 20.65
N PRO A 812 -1.10 -17.37 19.42
CA PRO A 812 -0.76 -16.59 18.24
C PRO A 812 -1.84 -15.57 17.88
N ASN A 813 -1.41 -14.35 17.54
CA ASN A 813 -2.23 -13.30 16.97
C ASN A 813 -2.72 -13.75 15.57
N ASN A 814 -4.02 -13.62 15.29
CA ASN A 814 -4.61 -14.10 14.04
C ASN A 814 -4.19 -13.33 12.76
N GLY A 815 -3.38 -12.26 12.87
CA GLY A 815 -2.92 -11.50 11.72
C GLY A 815 -3.93 -10.49 11.16
N ARG A 816 -5.05 -10.25 11.85
CA ARG A 816 -6.06 -9.23 11.51
C ARG A 816 -5.89 -8.00 12.42
N LEU A 817 -6.06 -6.78 11.89
CA LEU A 817 -6.04 -5.51 12.64
C LEU A 817 -7.40 -5.30 13.35
N ASN A 818 -7.78 -4.21 14.03
CA ASN A 818 -9.05 -4.21 14.81
C ASN A 818 -9.84 -2.89 14.91
N LEU A 819 -11.11 -2.99 15.35
CA LEU A 819 -12.13 -1.94 15.47
C LEU A 819 -11.69 -0.72 16.28
N TRP A 820 -12.07 0.46 15.80
CA TRP A 820 -11.76 1.74 16.44
C TRP A 820 -12.99 2.35 17.15
N GLU A 821 -12.85 3.55 17.69
CA GLU A 821 -13.93 4.25 18.40
C GLU A 821 -15.19 4.46 17.52
N THR A 822 -16.38 4.26 18.09
CA THR A 822 -17.64 4.51 17.40
C THR A 822 -17.84 6.01 17.11
N MET A 823 -17.52 6.43 15.89
CA MET A 823 -17.65 7.80 15.44
C MET A 823 -19.13 8.21 15.36
N ALA A 824 -19.60 9.00 16.33
CA ALA A 824 -20.87 9.69 16.23
C ALA A 824 -20.75 10.82 15.19
N THR A 825 -21.39 10.63 14.04
CA THR A 825 -21.36 11.63 12.96
C THR A 825 -22.18 12.86 13.36
N THR A 826 -21.88 14.00 12.73
CA THR A 826 -22.75 15.20 12.81
C THR A 826 -24.04 15.03 12.01
N LEU A 827 -24.15 13.97 11.18
CA LEU A 827 -25.34 13.70 10.38
C LEU A 827 -26.48 13.20 11.26
N ARG A 828 -27.54 14.00 11.31
CA ARG A 828 -28.86 13.57 11.77
C ARG A 828 -29.76 13.35 10.56
N ILE A 829 -30.37 12.17 10.50
CA ILE A 829 -31.40 11.83 9.53
C ILE A 829 -32.69 11.53 10.31
N SER A 830 -33.82 12.01 9.82
CA SER A 830 -35.16 11.84 10.39
C SER A 830 -36.15 11.69 9.25
N GLY A 831 -37.27 10.99 9.47
CA GLY A 831 -38.21 10.71 8.37
C GLY A 831 -37.75 9.55 7.49
N VAL A 832 -37.01 8.57 8.03
CA VAL A 832 -36.39 7.47 7.27
C VAL A 832 -36.64 6.11 7.92
N SER A 833 -37.21 5.20 7.14
CA SER A 833 -37.50 3.81 7.51
C SER A 833 -36.23 2.95 7.45
N GLN A 834 -35.34 3.22 6.50
CA GLN A 834 -34.16 2.40 6.24
C GLN A 834 -32.90 3.23 6.00
N VAL A 835 -31.76 2.70 6.49
CA VAL A 835 -30.41 3.18 6.20
C VAL A 835 -29.62 2.03 5.60
N LEU A 836 -29.25 2.15 4.32
CA LEU A 836 -28.41 1.21 3.58
C LEU A 836 -27.00 1.77 3.48
N SER A 837 -26.00 1.08 4.03
CA SER A 837 -24.62 1.23 3.54
C SER A 837 -24.55 0.48 2.21
N VAL A 838 -24.27 1.16 1.10
CA VAL A 838 -24.41 0.58 -0.26
C VAL A 838 -23.10 0.24 -0.96
N GLY A 839 -21.95 0.59 -0.37
CA GLY A 839 -20.65 0.52 -1.05
C GLY A 839 -20.41 1.79 -1.85
N ASP A 840 -19.38 1.83 -2.69
CA ASP A 840 -19.07 3.01 -3.50
C ASP A 840 -19.97 3.07 -4.73
N TRP A 841 -21.07 3.83 -4.60
CA TRP A 841 -22.15 3.88 -5.61
C TRP A 841 -21.77 4.66 -6.88
N ASN A 842 -20.58 5.28 -6.93
CA ASN A 842 -20.14 6.06 -8.10
C ASN A 842 -18.62 6.04 -8.34
N ASP A 843 -17.95 4.97 -7.93
CA ASP A 843 -16.50 4.72 -8.04
C ASP A 843 -15.61 5.94 -7.70
N ASP A 844 -15.89 6.67 -6.60
CA ASP A 844 -15.04 7.77 -6.12
C ASP A 844 -14.00 7.39 -5.04
N GLY A 845 -14.00 6.13 -4.62
CA GLY A 845 -13.12 5.56 -3.61
C GLY A 845 -13.71 5.55 -2.20
N HIS A 846 -14.94 6.03 -1.99
CA HIS A 846 -15.57 6.12 -0.68
C HIS A 846 -16.90 5.33 -0.62
N ALA A 847 -17.24 4.78 0.55
CA ALA A 847 -18.52 4.10 0.72
C ALA A 847 -19.69 5.10 0.85
N ASP A 848 -20.78 4.83 0.14
CA ASP A 848 -22.00 5.61 0.10
C ASP A 848 -23.12 5.04 0.99
N LEU A 849 -24.12 5.88 1.21
CA LEU A 849 -25.29 5.54 2.01
C LEU A 849 -26.58 5.92 1.28
N VAL A 850 -27.51 4.97 1.15
CA VAL A 850 -28.87 5.23 0.63
C VAL A 850 -29.86 5.18 1.80
N THR A 851 -30.63 6.25 1.99
CA THR A 851 -31.77 6.25 2.92
C THR A 851 -33.08 6.05 2.20
N ARG A 852 -33.96 5.25 2.80
CA ARG A 852 -35.38 5.12 2.42
C ARG A 852 -36.23 5.96 3.37
N GLU A 853 -37.15 6.75 2.84
CA GLU A 853 -38.02 7.61 3.67
C GLU A 853 -39.10 6.82 4.44
N ASP A 854 -39.68 7.39 5.49
CA ASP A 854 -40.64 6.74 6.40
C ASP A 854 -41.94 6.30 5.69
N ASP A 855 -42.37 7.03 4.65
CA ASP A 855 -43.52 6.63 3.84
C ASP A 855 -43.21 5.49 2.86
N GLY A 856 -41.92 5.11 2.77
CA GLY A 856 -41.39 4.02 1.97
C GLY A 856 -41.25 4.32 0.48
N ASP A 857 -41.52 5.54 0.00
CA ASP A 857 -41.65 5.82 -1.44
C ASP A 857 -40.37 6.29 -2.12
N ARG A 858 -39.49 7.00 -1.42
CA ARG A 858 -38.28 7.58 -2.01
C ARG A 858 -37.00 6.95 -1.48
N LEU A 859 -36.05 6.73 -2.39
CA LEU A 859 -34.64 6.47 -2.07
C LEU A 859 -33.79 7.72 -2.31
N VAL A 860 -32.87 7.97 -1.38
CA VAL A 860 -32.00 9.15 -1.34
C VAL A 860 -30.56 8.72 -1.10
N LEU A 861 -29.70 8.94 -2.10
CA LEU A 861 -28.25 8.73 -2.02
C LEU A 861 -27.60 9.85 -1.20
N ARG A 862 -26.61 9.49 -0.39
CA ARG A 862 -25.76 10.40 0.39
C ARG A 862 -24.33 9.94 0.20
N ARG A 863 -23.57 10.71 -0.58
CA ARG A 863 -22.19 10.37 -0.92
C ARG A 863 -21.28 10.35 0.28
N GLY A 864 -20.33 9.41 0.32
CA GLY A 864 -19.21 9.45 1.25
C GLY A 864 -18.33 10.68 1.05
N ASN A 865 -17.39 10.92 1.96
CA ASN A 865 -16.40 12.00 1.81
C ASN A 865 -14.98 11.65 2.31
N GLY A 866 -14.75 10.36 2.59
CA GLY A 866 -13.49 9.81 3.12
C GLY A 866 -13.08 10.28 4.52
N LYS A 867 -13.95 11.02 5.23
CA LYS A 867 -13.64 11.76 6.46
C LYS A 867 -14.66 11.49 7.59
N GLY A 868 -15.32 10.32 7.56
CA GLY A 868 -16.35 9.95 8.54
C GLY A 868 -17.65 10.76 8.43
N GLY A 869 -17.95 11.30 7.25
CA GLY A 869 -19.15 12.08 6.99
C GLY A 869 -19.69 11.90 5.57
N PHE A 870 -20.75 12.63 5.26
CA PHE A 870 -21.50 12.50 4.01
C PHE A 870 -21.76 13.85 3.34
N GLY A 871 -21.91 13.83 2.02
CA GLY A 871 -22.35 14.96 1.21
C GLY A 871 -23.86 15.22 1.24
N SER A 872 -24.30 16.17 0.40
CA SER A 872 -25.71 16.53 0.27
C SER A 872 -26.57 15.36 -0.26
N PRO A 873 -27.80 15.17 0.27
CA PRO A 873 -28.70 14.13 -0.22
C PRO A 873 -29.12 14.38 -1.68
N THR A 874 -29.19 13.31 -2.47
CA THR A 874 -29.67 13.30 -3.86
C THR A 874 -30.76 12.25 -4.01
N THR A 875 -31.96 12.62 -4.47
CA THR A 875 -33.02 11.66 -4.81
C THR A 875 -32.56 10.74 -5.93
N MET A 876 -32.75 9.43 -5.77
CA MET A 876 -32.47 8.44 -6.81
C MET A 876 -33.73 8.10 -7.62
N ALA A 877 -34.82 7.79 -6.91
CA ALA A 877 -36.13 7.48 -7.48
C ALA A 877 -37.22 7.50 -6.41
N ASP A 878 -38.45 7.81 -6.82
CA ASP A 878 -39.69 7.62 -6.05
C ASP A 878 -40.40 6.31 -6.47
N GLY A 879 -41.57 6.01 -5.90
CA GLY A 879 -42.40 4.85 -6.23
C GLY A 879 -42.05 3.54 -5.49
N TRP A 880 -41.16 3.59 -4.49
CA TRP A 880 -40.67 2.40 -3.78
C TRP A 880 -41.68 1.78 -2.80
N LYS A 881 -42.83 2.43 -2.53
CA LYS A 881 -43.88 1.91 -1.62
C LYS A 881 -44.27 0.43 -1.81
N PRO A 882 -44.25 -0.17 -3.02
CA PRO A 882 -44.57 -1.59 -3.25
C PRO A 882 -43.42 -2.57 -3.05
N VAL A 883 -42.18 -2.09 -2.91
CA VAL A 883 -40.99 -2.88 -2.53
C VAL A 883 -41.00 -3.01 -1.02
N VAL A 884 -41.44 -4.16 -0.50
CA VAL A 884 -41.59 -4.37 0.95
C VAL A 884 -40.29 -4.73 1.66
N ARG A 885 -39.27 -5.18 0.94
CA ARG A 885 -37.92 -5.44 1.47
C ARG A 885 -36.90 -4.92 0.49
N LEU A 886 -35.81 -4.32 0.98
CA LEU A 886 -34.72 -3.78 0.17
C LEU A 886 -33.40 -3.99 0.90
N ALA A 887 -32.34 -4.25 0.16
CA ALA A 887 -30.96 -4.31 0.65
C ALA A 887 -30.01 -3.91 -0.50
N ALA A 888 -28.86 -3.33 -0.18
CA ALA A 888 -27.71 -3.44 -1.07
C ALA A 888 -27.29 -4.92 -1.18
N VAL A 889 -26.63 -5.29 -2.26
CA VAL A 889 -26.11 -6.67 -2.44
C VAL A 889 -24.69 -6.74 -2.99
N GLY A 890 -24.05 -5.58 -3.15
CA GLY A 890 -22.84 -5.39 -3.94
C GLY A 890 -23.14 -5.50 -5.43
N ASP A 891 -22.11 -5.56 -6.25
CA ASP A 891 -22.26 -5.98 -7.64
C ASP A 891 -22.71 -7.46 -7.67
N VAL A 892 -23.93 -7.72 -8.17
CA VAL A 892 -24.44 -9.08 -8.41
C VAL A 892 -24.79 -9.35 -9.87
N THR A 893 -24.87 -8.31 -10.69
CA THR A 893 -24.99 -8.38 -12.15
C THR A 893 -23.68 -8.76 -12.83
N GLY A 894 -22.55 -8.39 -12.23
CA GLY A 894 -21.19 -8.44 -12.80
C GLY A 894 -20.87 -7.23 -13.69
N ASP A 895 -21.48 -6.07 -13.45
CA ASP A 895 -21.25 -4.83 -14.25
C ASP A 895 -20.44 -3.74 -13.54
N GLY A 896 -19.98 -3.97 -12.30
CA GLY A 896 -19.03 -3.14 -11.57
C GLY A 896 -19.66 -2.07 -10.65
N ASP A 897 -20.95 -1.76 -10.83
CA ASP A 897 -21.69 -0.88 -9.93
C ASP A 897 -22.32 -1.66 -8.76
N PRO A 898 -22.51 -1.06 -7.56
CA PRO A 898 -23.26 -1.73 -6.50
C PRO A 898 -24.76 -1.80 -6.80
N ASP A 899 -25.37 -2.97 -6.66
CA ASP A 899 -26.80 -3.18 -6.87
C ASP A 899 -27.62 -3.08 -5.57
N LEU A 900 -28.92 -2.82 -5.73
CA LEU A 900 -29.92 -3.13 -4.71
C LEU A 900 -30.75 -4.36 -5.10
N ALA A 901 -31.05 -5.24 -4.16
CA ALA A 901 -32.06 -6.28 -4.32
C ALA A 901 -33.26 -6.01 -3.41
N GLY A 902 -34.47 -6.19 -3.94
CA GLY A 902 -35.71 -6.00 -3.21
C GLY A 902 -36.77 -7.04 -3.50
N LYS A 903 -37.79 -7.08 -2.62
CA LYS A 903 -38.95 -7.97 -2.72
C LYS A 903 -40.22 -7.17 -2.87
N THR A 904 -41.02 -7.49 -3.89
CA THR A 904 -42.31 -6.83 -4.14
C THR A 904 -43.41 -7.38 -3.22
N ARG A 905 -44.55 -6.65 -3.13
CA ARG A 905 -45.78 -7.18 -2.49
C ARG A 905 -46.32 -8.45 -3.14
N THR A 906 -46.05 -8.69 -4.43
CA THR A 906 -46.46 -9.91 -5.15
C THR A 906 -45.60 -11.13 -4.78
N GLY A 907 -44.44 -10.92 -4.15
CA GLY A 907 -43.55 -11.97 -3.65
C GLY A 907 -42.33 -12.22 -4.52
N ASP A 908 -42.24 -11.56 -5.68
CA ASP A 908 -41.10 -11.64 -6.60
C ASP A 908 -39.85 -11.01 -5.98
N MET A 909 -38.69 -11.63 -6.25
CA MET A 909 -37.38 -11.05 -5.95
C MET A 909 -36.85 -10.34 -7.18
N VAL A 910 -36.40 -9.11 -7.01
CA VAL A 910 -35.98 -8.21 -8.09
C VAL A 910 -34.66 -7.55 -7.71
N VAL A 911 -33.68 -7.59 -8.62
CA VAL A 911 -32.48 -6.76 -8.58
C VAL A 911 -32.75 -5.48 -9.35
N TYR A 912 -32.30 -4.36 -8.79
CA TYR A 912 -32.32 -3.02 -9.34
C TYR A 912 -30.86 -2.63 -9.55
N PRO A 913 -30.31 -2.80 -10.77
CA PRO A 913 -28.88 -2.63 -10.95
C PRO A 913 -28.44 -1.19 -10.74
N GLY A 914 -27.18 -1.01 -10.31
CA GLY A 914 -26.55 0.31 -10.21
C GLY A 914 -26.42 1.02 -11.57
N ASN A 915 -25.89 2.25 -11.58
CA ASN A 915 -25.53 2.96 -12.83
C ASN A 915 -24.44 4.05 -12.67
N GLY A 916 -23.60 3.90 -11.63
CA GLY A 916 -22.54 4.83 -11.22
C GLY A 916 -23.01 6.23 -10.81
N LYS A 917 -24.33 6.45 -10.71
CA LYS A 917 -24.98 7.76 -10.62
C LYS A 917 -26.20 7.67 -9.69
N ALA A 918 -26.93 8.77 -9.51
CA ALA A 918 -28.13 8.78 -8.68
C ALA A 918 -29.35 8.14 -9.38
N GLY A 919 -29.28 6.85 -9.72
CA GLY A 919 -30.35 6.11 -10.40
C GLY A 919 -30.07 4.61 -10.48
N PHE A 920 -30.77 3.92 -11.38
CA PHE A 920 -30.72 2.47 -11.60
C PHE A 920 -30.83 2.12 -13.08
N GLU A 921 -30.41 0.90 -13.48
CA GLU A 921 -30.85 0.27 -14.74
C GLU A 921 -32.27 -0.34 -14.64
N ALA A 922 -32.75 -0.91 -15.75
CA ALA A 922 -33.96 -1.72 -15.80
C ALA A 922 -33.89 -2.94 -14.85
N PRO A 923 -34.92 -3.19 -14.02
CA PRO A 923 -34.88 -4.25 -13.03
C PRO A 923 -34.90 -5.67 -13.63
N ARG A 924 -34.23 -6.59 -12.95
CA ARG A 924 -34.01 -7.99 -13.37
C ARG A 924 -34.53 -8.95 -12.27
N THR A 925 -35.35 -9.95 -12.61
CA THR A 925 -35.86 -10.95 -11.65
C THR A 925 -34.72 -11.81 -11.11
N ALA A 926 -34.64 -12.00 -9.79
CA ALA A 926 -33.51 -12.68 -9.14
C ALA A 926 -33.65 -14.22 -9.12
N PRO A 927 -32.57 -15.00 -9.36
CA PRO A 927 -32.57 -16.46 -9.23
C PRO A 927 -32.42 -16.94 -7.78
N ALA A 928 -32.77 -18.20 -7.52
CA ALA A 928 -32.63 -18.83 -6.21
C ALA A 928 -31.17 -19.13 -5.78
N THR A 929 -30.20 -19.04 -6.70
CA THR A 929 -28.79 -19.43 -6.50
C THR A 929 -27.82 -18.26 -6.72
N LEU A 930 -28.25 -17.06 -6.31
CA LEU A 930 -27.52 -15.81 -6.50
C LEU A 930 -26.20 -15.80 -5.70
N ARG A 931 -25.13 -15.27 -6.28
CA ARG A 931 -23.85 -14.98 -5.60
C ARG A 931 -23.78 -13.49 -5.28
N THR A 932 -23.40 -13.14 -4.05
CA THR A 932 -23.26 -11.76 -3.54
C THR A 932 -21.87 -11.54 -3.00
N PHE A 933 -21.30 -10.35 -3.23
CA PHE A 933 -19.92 -10.05 -2.86
C PHE A 933 -19.75 -8.63 -2.33
N ASN A 934 -18.72 -8.45 -1.50
CA ASN A 934 -18.26 -7.23 -0.83
C ASN A 934 -19.26 -6.33 -0.07
N GLN A 935 -20.58 -6.41 -0.24
CA GLN A 935 -21.54 -5.64 0.56
C GLN A 935 -22.99 -6.18 0.56
N ILE A 936 -23.36 -7.05 1.52
CA ILE A 936 -24.78 -7.43 1.76
C ILE A 936 -25.43 -6.42 2.72
N GLY A 937 -26.40 -5.68 2.20
CA GLY A 937 -26.91 -4.45 2.79
C GLY A 937 -27.73 -4.59 4.07
N SER A 938 -27.88 -3.46 4.75
CA SER A 938 -28.61 -3.32 6.01
C SER A 938 -30.14 -3.29 5.86
N GLY A 939 -30.71 -4.42 5.43
CA GLY A 939 -32.09 -4.80 5.75
C GLY A 939 -32.14 -5.56 7.07
N SER A 940 -32.96 -5.13 8.04
CA SER A 940 -32.98 -5.77 9.37
C SER A 940 -33.52 -7.20 9.34
N TRP A 941 -32.73 -8.15 9.83
CA TRP A 941 -33.17 -9.55 9.96
C TRP A 941 -33.78 -9.83 11.33
N ALA A 942 -35.12 -9.79 11.41
CA ALA A 942 -35.88 -10.31 12.54
C ALA A 942 -36.05 -11.84 12.41
N PRO A 943 -35.40 -12.67 13.26
CA PRO A 943 -35.32 -14.11 13.03
C PRO A 943 -36.19 -14.91 14.02
N ALA A 944 -37.17 -15.66 13.52
CA ALA A 944 -38.11 -16.45 14.32
C ALA A 944 -37.60 -17.88 14.61
N ALA A 945 -38.05 -18.48 15.70
CA ALA A 945 -37.48 -19.73 16.22
C ALA A 945 -38.08 -21.02 15.61
N LYS A 946 -37.20 -21.98 15.33
CA LYS A 946 -37.43 -23.43 15.07
C LYS A 946 -38.47 -23.83 14.00
N GLY A 947 -37.98 -24.51 12.96
CA GLY A 947 -38.71 -25.63 12.35
C GLY A 947 -39.55 -25.33 11.10
N SER A 948 -38.88 -25.09 9.97
CA SER A 948 -39.35 -25.48 8.63
C SER A 948 -40.80 -25.14 8.21
N ARG A 949 -41.19 -23.85 8.24
CA ARG A 949 -41.87 -23.17 7.11
C ARG A 949 -42.00 -21.65 7.31
N TYR A 950 -42.47 -20.96 6.27
CA TYR A 950 -42.28 -19.53 6.00
C TYR A 950 -43.42 -18.63 6.52
N ASN A 951 -43.18 -17.31 6.43
CA ASN A 951 -44.08 -16.15 6.67
C ASN A 951 -44.04 -15.56 8.10
N GLY A 952 -43.96 -14.24 8.29
CA GLY A 952 -43.82 -13.16 7.31
C GLY A 952 -43.92 -11.78 8.01
N PRO A 953 -44.01 -10.64 7.29
CA PRO A 953 -43.68 -10.38 5.89
C PRO A 953 -42.31 -9.64 5.78
N GLY A 954 -41.39 -9.93 6.72
CA GLY A 954 -40.48 -8.92 7.28
C GLY A 954 -38.98 -8.97 6.96
N GLY A 955 -38.43 -10.05 6.40
CA GLY A 955 -36.97 -10.23 6.27
C GLY A 955 -36.38 -9.89 4.89
N GLY A 956 -35.14 -9.39 4.86
CA GLY A 956 -34.39 -8.98 3.67
C GLY A 956 -33.87 -10.13 2.79
N PHE A 957 -32.75 -9.90 2.09
CA PHE A 957 -32.14 -10.83 1.15
C PHE A 957 -30.71 -11.24 1.54
N VAL A 958 -30.51 -12.54 1.78
CA VAL A 958 -29.22 -13.22 1.97
C VAL A 958 -29.32 -14.48 1.11
N PRO A 959 -28.49 -14.65 0.07
CA PRO A 959 -28.48 -15.88 -0.70
C PRO A 959 -27.91 -17.03 0.14
N ALA A 960 -28.43 -18.23 -0.07
CA ALA A 960 -27.92 -19.43 0.57
C ALA A 960 -26.63 -19.91 -0.12
N ALA A 961 -25.48 -19.37 0.31
CA ALA A 961 -24.20 -20.06 0.12
C ALA A 961 -24.31 -21.46 0.74
N GLY A 962 -24.05 -22.51 -0.05
CA GLY A 962 -24.53 -23.87 0.24
C GLY A 962 -23.91 -24.52 1.49
N GLY A 963 -24.55 -24.36 2.64
CA GLY A 963 -24.19 -25.05 3.88
C GLY A 963 -24.95 -24.50 5.10
N ALA A 964 -24.82 -25.17 6.25
CA ALA A 964 -25.57 -24.86 7.46
C ALA A 964 -24.66 -24.35 8.59
N GLY A 965 -25.02 -23.22 9.21
CA GLY A 965 -24.33 -22.68 10.39
C GLY A 965 -25.14 -21.58 11.07
N VAL A 966 -25.16 -21.61 12.40
CA VAL A 966 -25.79 -20.65 13.34
C VAL A 966 -27.33 -20.51 13.28
N ASP A 967 -27.94 -20.68 14.45
CA ASP A 967 -29.34 -20.31 14.72
C ASP A 967 -29.43 -18.79 14.95
N LEU A 968 -29.79 -18.07 13.88
CA LEU A 968 -29.90 -16.61 13.92
C LEU A 968 -31.02 -16.09 14.83
N SER A 969 -32.01 -16.91 15.25
CA SER A 969 -33.20 -16.49 16.04
C SER A 969 -32.93 -15.89 17.42
N LYS A 970 -31.66 -15.91 17.83
CA LYS A 970 -31.13 -15.33 19.07
C LYS A 970 -30.79 -13.85 18.95
N PHE A 971 -30.57 -13.35 17.74
CA PHE A 971 -30.18 -11.96 17.47
C PHE A 971 -31.40 -11.05 17.29
N ALA A 972 -31.22 -9.75 17.55
CA ALA A 972 -32.20 -8.69 17.35
C ALA A 972 -32.14 -8.12 15.93
N TRP A 973 -30.97 -8.13 15.30
CA TRP A 973 -30.80 -7.98 13.85
C TRP A 973 -29.53 -8.67 13.35
N VAL A 974 -29.48 -8.90 12.03
CA VAL A 974 -28.31 -9.28 11.22
C VAL A 974 -28.16 -8.23 10.12
N ILE A 975 -26.96 -8.06 9.56
CA ILE A 975 -26.59 -7.47 8.26
C ILE A 975 -25.39 -8.28 7.73
N GLY A 976 -24.93 -8.11 6.48
CA GLY A 976 -23.78 -8.87 5.95
C GLY A 976 -22.78 -7.98 5.22
N PRO A 977 -22.06 -7.09 5.92
CA PRO A 977 -21.47 -5.85 5.40
C PRO A 977 -20.32 -6.01 4.39
N GLY A 978 -20.02 -7.24 3.96
CA GLY A 978 -18.83 -7.61 3.20
C GLY A 978 -17.91 -8.52 3.99
N ASP A 979 -16.66 -8.59 3.57
CA ASP A 979 -15.57 -9.24 4.29
C ASP A 979 -15.00 -8.28 5.34
N VAL A 980 -15.39 -8.45 6.61
CA VAL A 980 -15.00 -7.56 7.72
C VAL A 980 -13.65 -7.98 8.31
N ASP A 981 -13.34 -9.28 8.27
CA ASP A 981 -12.15 -9.82 8.90
C ASP A 981 -11.03 -10.24 7.93
N GLY A 982 -11.27 -10.19 6.63
CA GLY A 982 -10.25 -10.12 5.56
C GLY A 982 -9.80 -11.46 5.00
N ASP A 983 -10.66 -12.49 4.95
CA ASP A 983 -10.33 -13.80 4.35
C ASP A 983 -10.95 -14.12 2.98
N GLY A 984 -11.54 -13.11 2.34
CA GLY A 984 -12.17 -13.21 1.01
C GLY A 984 -13.56 -13.83 1.06
N ARG A 985 -14.30 -13.65 2.18
CA ARG A 985 -15.64 -14.21 2.39
C ARG A 985 -16.56 -13.16 3.00
N ALA A 986 -17.82 -13.16 2.60
CA ALA A 986 -18.82 -12.30 3.21
C ALA A 986 -19.15 -12.77 4.64
N ASP A 987 -18.98 -11.88 5.61
CA ASP A 987 -19.32 -12.08 7.02
C ASP A 987 -20.79 -11.72 7.30
N LEU A 988 -21.31 -12.19 8.43
CA LEU A 988 -22.55 -11.66 9.00
C LEU A 988 -22.24 -10.84 10.26
N VAL A 989 -22.72 -9.60 10.30
CA VAL A 989 -22.73 -8.77 11.51
C VAL A 989 -24.09 -8.88 12.18
N VAL A 990 -24.12 -9.14 13.48
CA VAL A 990 -25.35 -9.34 14.24
C VAL A 990 -25.36 -8.49 15.51
N ARG A 991 -26.52 -7.94 15.87
CA ARG A 991 -26.75 -7.36 17.20
C ARG A 991 -27.64 -8.29 18.01
N ASP A 992 -27.25 -8.65 19.23
CA ASP A 992 -28.11 -9.40 20.14
C ASP A 992 -29.14 -8.50 20.86
N LYS A 993 -30.00 -9.13 21.67
CA LYS A 993 -31.09 -8.47 22.41
C LYS A 993 -30.59 -7.62 23.59
N LEU A 994 -29.29 -7.63 23.89
CA LEU A 994 -28.65 -6.81 24.92
C LEU A 994 -27.87 -5.63 24.33
N GLY A 995 -27.93 -5.43 23.01
CA GLY A 995 -27.24 -4.33 22.34
C GLY A 995 -25.75 -4.57 22.11
N LYS A 996 -25.27 -5.83 22.18
CA LYS A 996 -23.92 -6.18 21.74
C LYS A 996 -23.91 -6.56 20.27
N VAL A 997 -22.94 -6.03 19.51
CA VAL A 997 -22.71 -6.29 18.09
C VAL A 997 -21.55 -7.29 17.94
N TRP A 998 -21.67 -8.22 17.00
CA TRP A 998 -20.72 -9.32 16.77
C TRP A 998 -20.51 -9.55 15.27
N VAL A 999 -19.34 -10.00 14.83
CA VAL A 999 -19.14 -10.66 13.52
C VAL A 999 -19.25 -12.17 13.68
N LEU A 1000 -19.86 -12.82 12.70
CA LEU A 1000 -19.85 -14.27 12.49
C LEU A 1000 -19.10 -14.49 11.16
N PRO A 1001 -17.82 -14.94 11.21
CA PRO A 1001 -16.97 -14.99 10.03
C PRO A 1001 -17.53 -15.87 8.91
N GLY A 1002 -17.36 -15.45 7.67
CA GLY A 1002 -17.72 -16.24 6.49
C GLY A 1002 -16.93 -17.56 6.44
N THR A 1003 -17.58 -18.63 5.98
CA THR A 1003 -16.89 -19.91 5.73
C THR A 1003 -17.40 -20.52 4.42
N GLY A 1004 -16.64 -21.42 3.82
CA GLY A 1004 -17.07 -22.17 2.63
C GLY A 1004 -18.26 -23.14 2.86
N ARG A 1005 -18.94 -23.09 4.02
CA ARG A 1005 -20.06 -23.97 4.41
C ARG A 1005 -21.14 -23.28 5.29
N GLY A 1006 -21.14 -21.95 5.40
CA GLY A 1006 -21.97 -21.20 6.36
C GLY A 1006 -21.16 -20.13 7.09
N VAL A 1007 -21.46 -19.85 8.36
CA VAL A 1007 -20.70 -18.89 9.18
C VAL A 1007 -20.10 -19.52 10.45
N GLY A 1008 -18.99 -18.95 10.92
CA GLY A 1008 -18.17 -19.43 12.03
C GLY A 1008 -18.56 -18.91 13.43
N THR A 1009 -17.64 -19.05 14.37
CA THR A 1009 -17.79 -18.60 15.77
C THR A 1009 -17.95 -17.09 15.84
N LYS A 1010 -18.93 -16.59 16.61
CA LYS A 1010 -19.14 -15.16 16.77
C LYS A 1010 -17.99 -14.48 17.54
N ARG A 1011 -17.61 -13.27 17.13
CA ARG A 1011 -16.50 -12.46 17.65
C ARG A 1011 -17.08 -11.10 18.07
N LEU A 1012 -16.78 -10.64 19.29
CA LEU A 1012 -17.40 -9.42 19.83
C LEU A 1012 -16.85 -8.19 19.08
N MET A 1013 -17.75 -7.26 18.73
CA MET A 1013 -17.36 -5.99 18.14
C MET A 1013 -17.63 -4.77 19.02
N GLY A 1014 -18.83 -4.66 19.58
CA GLY A 1014 -19.18 -3.46 20.35
C GLY A 1014 -20.39 -3.67 21.26
N GLU A 1015 -20.58 -2.74 22.19
CA GLU A 1015 -21.68 -2.77 23.17
C GLU A 1015 -22.35 -1.39 23.24
N GLY A 1016 -23.55 -1.31 23.83
CA GLY A 1016 -24.31 -0.06 23.95
C GLY A 1016 -25.18 0.30 22.73
N PHE A 1017 -25.43 -0.65 21.82
CA PHE A 1017 -26.27 -0.44 20.63
C PHE A 1017 -27.77 -0.69 20.89
N THR A 1018 -28.28 -0.42 22.09
CA THR A 1018 -29.69 -0.66 22.47
C THR A 1018 -30.66 0.33 21.82
N ASP A 1019 -30.27 1.60 21.71
CA ASP A 1019 -31.17 2.73 21.49
C ASP A 1019 -31.30 3.13 20.01
N HIS A 1020 -31.02 2.18 19.11
CA HIS A 1020 -30.93 2.39 17.66
C HIS A 1020 -32.20 1.95 16.94
N VAL A 1021 -32.63 2.75 15.94
CA VAL A 1021 -33.84 2.49 15.14
C VAL A 1021 -33.65 1.19 14.35
N ARG A 1022 -34.77 0.59 13.95
CA ARG A 1022 -34.79 -0.40 12.89
C ARG A 1022 -34.34 0.23 11.57
N ALA A 1023 -33.71 -0.56 10.72
CA ALA A 1023 -33.73 -0.33 9.28
C ALA A 1023 -34.80 -1.27 8.70
N ASP A 1024 -36.05 -0.78 8.60
CA ASP A 1024 -37.29 -1.53 8.28
C ASP A 1024 -37.54 -1.72 6.77
#